data_AF-A0AAW1BIW0-F1
#
_entry.id   AF-A0AAW1BIW0-F1
#
_cell.length_a   1.000
_cell.length_b   1.000
_cell.length_c   1.000
_cell.angle_alpha   90.00
_cell.angle_beta   90.00
_cell.angle_gamma   90.00
#
_symmetry.space_group_name_H-M   'P 1'
#
loop_
_entity.id
_entity.type
_entity.pdbx_description
1 polymer ?
#
loop_
_entity_poly.entity_id
_entity_poly.type
_entity_poly.pdbx_seq_one_letter_code
_entity_poly.pdbx_strand_id
1 'polypeptide(L)'
;MILDTLGVGLVGTRTDVFQKLIQYSKIYSSDSSSSVWGCSTLKLPPLYAALVNGVAIHSMDFDDTWHPTTHPSGPVLSALMAVAEGVAEKQRISGCDLLLAFNVGIEVQGRLMSFSKEASNLPKRFHPPSILGTMGSAAATAKLLGLDQSKCKEALAVAASYAGAPLANAATQTKPLHMGNASRHGAEAAFLASLGLQASKLILDLESGFGAFYTDYLPQTLPSLQSYSWLLDQQDVAFKSFPAHLGTHWMAEAALAVRKHLARSGGPLPTSHIKAIVLDVPSIRYVDRPFPSSEHEARHSFQFVACAALLDGFISAESFIPQSLSRPELNGLLQKTSMKHSPDNLPSFNSLYCGVKVIFQDGNTWEERCETFYGHWRKPLSHRDLVKKFHCNATAAVSPEVAESLVETIDKLENLEDCGDLFSLLRGAELAKDLRQQKRETLHPSSSRRPPEPLWEQQEEGEEKGEKTAAAIPTAPVLPSLTLCPSDGAMPPVPAGAACKGILPQLISGDGGARPRPLPGHVTPGPGSADGGSAQDQKRLRNADRCWSLARPGWGSRPWPGCCCCCCCRCCNRPPAERRPARARAAGRFLTGEYRGRSSAGLGSGRQRAQPFEPGLPLRPPVTLLSSRRRFDRRPRPDPFCQARYTFCPSGSAFPEMRETDVLAVYRLQAPVWEFKYGGLLGHLKIMHDAVGFRSSLTGKNYTMEWYELFQLGNCTFPHLRPEDPAPFWCNQGAACFYEGIDDAHWKENGTLVQMATISGAIFNQMAKWVEYDNETGIYYETWTVKSSPEKNSRVWFEAYECSKFVLRTYQKLAELGTVFKKIQTNYTTITLFSGEPVCLGNETTLFGPWGNKSLALAIRNFYLPFKPYHSVKELFLNLLRILEEVVLDHQFYLFYNLEYWFLPMKYPYMKIAYEEIPLPNSNATKL
;
A
#
# COMPACT_ATOMS: atom_id res chain seq x y z
N MET A 1 -20.37 -0.02 16.31
CA MET A 1 -20.32 0.50 14.93
C MET A 1 -20.87 1.91 14.90
N ILE A 2 -22.18 2.13 14.70
CA ILE A 2 -22.80 3.46 14.51
C ILE A 2 -22.29 4.55 15.47
N LEU A 3 -22.34 4.33 16.79
CA LEU A 3 -21.87 5.30 17.79
C LEU A 3 -20.40 5.71 17.55
N ASP A 4 -19.50 4.73 17.36
CA ASP A 4 -18.08 4.98 17.08
C ASP A 4 -17.89 5.84 15.82
N THR A 5 -18.61 5.48 14.75
CA THR A 5 -18.58 6.16 13.45
C THR A 5 -19.06 7.61 13.54
N LEU A 6 -20.11 7.89 14.32
CA LEU A 6 -20.57 9.25 14.59
C LEU A 6 -19.52 10.04 15.39
N GLY A 7 -18.92 9.43 16.42
CA GLY A 7 -17.89 10.07 17.24
C GLY A 7 -16.65 10.46 16.42
N VAL A 8 -16.07 9.52 15.66
CA VAL A 8 -14.90 9.81 14.81
C VAL A 8 -15.23 10.78 13.68
N GLY A 9 -16.48 10.76 13.16
CA GLY A 9 -16.97 11.77 12.23
C GLY A 9 -17.02 13.17 12.83
N LEU A 10 -17.51 13.32 14.06
CA LEU A 10 -17.61 14.61 14.75
C LEU A 10 -16.22 15.24 15.02
N VAL A 11 -15.25 14.49 15.55
CA VAL A 11 -13.87 15.02 15.69
C VAL A 11 -13.21 15.28 14.33
N GLY A 12 -13.51 14.45 13.32
CA GLY A 12 -13.00 14.60 11.95
C GLY A 12 -13.38 15.91 11.26
N THR A 13 -14.43 16.60 11.71
CA THR A 13 -14.82 17.95 11.24
C THR A 13 -13.72 19.02 11.46
N ARG A 14 -12.80 18.76 12.39
CA ARG A 14 -11.68 19.67 12.73
C ARG A 14 -10.47 19.54 11.81
N THR A 15 -10.51 18.66 10.80
CA THR A 15 -9.37 18.38 9.91
C THR A 15 -9.34 19.25 8.65
N ASP A 16 -8.14 19.59 8.18
CA ASP A 16 -7.91 20.31 6.91
C ASP A 16 -8.59 19.67 5.70
N VAL A 17 -8.60 18.34 5.63
CA VAL A 17 -9.21 17.59 4.52
C VAL A 17 -10.73 17.78 4.49
N PHE A 18 -11.39 17.78 5.64
CA PHE A 18 -12.80 18.09 5.75
C PHE A 18 -13.07 19.55 5.32
N GLN A 19 -12.29 20.52 5.80
CA GLN A 19 -12.47 21.93 5.43
C GLN A 19 -12.31 22.18 3.92
N LYS A 20 -11.35 21.53 3.26
CA LYS A 20 -11.18 21.56 1.79
C LYS A 20 -12.38 20.95 1.06
N LEU A 21 -12.91 19.83 1.55
CA LEU A 21 -14.09 19.19 0.94
C LEU A 21 -15.40 19.95 1.19
N ILE A 22 -15.50 20.69 2.29
CA ILE A 22 -16.60 21.64 2.56
C ILE A 22 -16.53 22.83 1.60
N GLN A 23 -15.35 23.40 1.35
CA GLN A 23 -15.18 24.47 0.36
C GLN A 23 -15.57 24.02 -1.05
N TYR A 24 -15.14 22.83 -1.48
CA TYR A 24 -15.57 22.23 -2.75
C TYR A 24 -17.09 22.01 -2.79
N SER A 25 -17.68 21.40 -1.76
CA SER A 25 -19.08 20.97 -1.79
C SER A 25 -20.09 22.14 -1.74
N LYS A 26 -19.68 23.29 -1.19
CA LYS A 26 -20.51 24.51 -1.11
C LYS A 26 -20.89 25.12 -2.47
N ILE A 27 -20.29 24.68 -3.59
CA ILE A 27 -20.68 25.16 -4.94
C ILE A 27 -21.94 24.46 -5.48
N TYR A 28 -22.46 23.44 -4.79
CA TYR A 28 -23.64 22.67 -5.19
C TYR A 28 -24.84 22.93 -4.27
N SER A 29 -26.00 23.14 -4.86
CA SER A 29 -27.29 23.30 -4.18
C SER A 29 -28.37 22.41 -4.80
N SER A 30 -29.44 22.14 -4.07
CA SER A 30 -30.57 21.28 -4.46
C SER A 30 -31.75 21.57 -3.54
N ASP A 31 -32.98 21.29 -4.01
CA ASP A 31 -34.21 21.48 -3.23
C ASP A 31 -34.24 20.55 -1.99
N SER A 32 -33.68 19.35 -2.10
CA SER A 32 -33.40 18.48 -0.94
C SER A 32 -32.03 18.81 -0.33
N SER A 33 -31.95 18.94 0.98
CA SER A 33 -30.67 19.18 1.67
C SER A 33 -30.57 18.48 3.03
N SER A 34 -29.36 18.00 3.32
CA SER A 34 -29.03 17.20 4.52
C SER A 34 -27.86 17.82 5.26
N SER A 35 -27.75 17.50 6.54
CA SER A 35 -26.88 18.16 7.50
C SER A 35 -25.42 17.71 7.39
N VAL A 36 -24.52 18.70 7.45
CA VAL A 36 -23.11 18.45 7.72
C VAL A 36 -22.93 18.29 9.23
N TRP A 37 -22.36 17.18 9.67
CA TRP A 37 -22.22 16.87 11.10
C TRP A 37 -21.36 17.93 11.81
N GLY A 38 -21.72 18.28 13.04
CA GLY A 38 -21.05 19.33 13.83
C GLY A 38 -21.19 20.76 13.27
N CYS A 39 -21.98 20.97 12.20
CA CYS A 39 -22.17 22.27 11.56
C CYS A 39 -23.64 22.71 11.62
N SER A 40 -24.01 23.46 12.66
CA SER A 40 -25.42 23.81 12.97
C SER A 40 -26.21 24.47 11.85
N THR A 41 -25.56 25.26 10.99
CA THR A 41 -26.19 26.01 9.89
C THR A 41 -25.91 25.47 8.49
N LEU A 42 -25.01 24.50 8.33
CA LEU A 42 -24.58 24.04 7.00
C LEU A 42 -25.33 22.77 6.58
N LYS A 43 -26.20 22.92 5.59
CA LYS A 43 -26.72 21.80 4.79
C LYS A 43 -26.12 21.80 3.39
N LEU A 44 -26.09 20.61 2.78
CA LEU A 44 -25.64 20.35 1.41
C LEU A 44 -26.64 19.39 0.73
N PRO A 45 -26.66 19.26 -0.61
CA PRO A 45 -27.42 18.19 -1.26
C PRO A 45 -27.02 16.81 -0.69
N PRO A 46 -27.94 15.83 -0.56
CA PRO A 46 -27.67 14.57 0.17
C PRO A 46 -26.38 13.85 -0.25
N LEU A 47 -26.10 13.80 -1.56
CA LEU A 47 -24.88 13.21 -2.12
C LEU A 47 -23.58 13.90 -1.68
N TYR A 48 -23.64 15.21 -1.44
CA TYR A 48 -22.50 16.01 -0.96
C TYR A 48 -22.41 16.06 0.57
N ALA A 49 -23.54 15.96 1.29
CA ALA A 49 -23.53 15.70 2.74
C ALA A 49 -22.89 14.33 3.04
N ALA A 50 -23.25 13.28 2.30
CA ALA A 50 -22.62 11.96 2.38
C ALA A 50 -21.11 12.02 2.08
N LEU A 51 -20.70 12.78 1.06
CA LEU A 51 -19.28 13.00 0.71
C LEU A 51 -18.48 13.62 1.87
N VAL A 52 -18.96 14.73 2.46
CA VAL A 52 -18.18 15.44 3.49
C VAL A 52 -18.23 14.76 4.85
N ASN A 53 -19.39 14.20 5.25
CA ASN A 53 -19.50 13.43 6.49
C ASN A 53 -18.67 12.12 6.37
N GLY A 54 -18.65 11.49 5.19
CA GLY A 54 -17.77 10.35 4.89
C GLY A 54 -16.27 10.69 4.97
N VAL A 55 -15.88 11.85 4.44
CA VAL A 55 -14.51 12.37 4.58
C VAL A 55 -14.16 12.66 6.04
N ALA A 56 -15.09 13.16 6.84
CA ALA A 56 -14.87 13.41 8.27
C ALA A 56 -14.55 12.10 9.02
N ILE A 57 -15.37 11.06 8.84
CA ILE A 57 -15.21 9.74 9.50
C ILE A 57 -13.79 9.17 9.31
N HIS A 58 -13.28 9.17 8.08
CA HIS A 58 -11.99 8.57 7.74
C HIS A 58 -10.82 9.57 7.75
N SER A 59 -11.06 10.83 8.08
CA SER A 59 -10.07 11.93 8.02
C SER A 59 -8.79 11.65 8.79
N MET A 60 -8.93 11.03 9.96
CA MET A 60 -7.85 10.71 10.91
C MET A 60 -7.52 9.21 10.96
N ASP A 61 -8.06 8.39 10.04
CA ASP A 61 -7.95 6.92 10.08
C ASP A 61 -8.31 6.35 11.47
N PHE A 62 -9.42 6.80 12.08
CA PHE A 62 -9.81 6.47 13.48
C PHE A 62 -11.06 5.60 13.58
N ASP A 63 -11.71 5.35 12.45
CA ASP A 63 -12.90 4.54 12.24
C ASP A 63 -12.66 3.03 12.35
N ASP A 64 -13.77 2.29 12.52
CA ASP A 64 -13.77 0.85 12.72
C ASP A 64 -13.13 0.07 11.55
N THR A 65 -12.65 -1.13 11.86
CA THR A 65 -11.91 -1.98 10.90
C THR A 65 -12.37 -3.42 11.04
N TRP A 66 -12.58 -4.12 9.93
CA TRP A 66 -13.22 -5.43 9.90
C TRP A 66 -12.32 -6.52 9.29
N HIS A 67 -12.82 -7.75 9.25
CA HIS A 67 -12.20 -8.90 8.59
C HIS A 67 -13.21 -9.57 7.65
N PRO A 68 -12.88 -9.82 6.36
CA PRO A 68 -11.67 -9.40 5.65
C PRO A 68 -11.47 -7.87 5.61
N THR A 69 -10.31 -7.40 5.13
CA THR A 69 -9.81 -6.04 5.46
C THR A 69 -10.62 -4.91 4.83
N THR A 70 -11.43 -4.20 5.62
CA THR A 70 -12.08 -2.93 5.20
C THR A 70 -12.46 -2.03 6.40
N HIS A 71 -12.95 -0.83 6.11
CA HIS A 71 -13.57 0.13 7.04
C HIS A 71 -15.07 0.23 6.69
N PRO A 72 -15.95 -0.61 7.29
CA PRO A 72 -17.25 -0.91 6.69
C PRO A 72 -18.38 0.06 7.07
N SER A 73 -18.33 0.69 8.25
CA SER A 73 -19.43 1.52 8.77
C SER A 73 -19.49 2.89 8.13
N GLY A 74 -18.31 3.49 7.86
CA GLY A 74 -18.18 4.82 7.29
C GLY A 74 -19.04 5.07 6.04
N PRO A 75 -18.91 4.27 4.95
CA PRO A 75 -19.52 4.60 3.66
C PRO A 75 -21.02 4.34 3.65
N VAL A 76 -21.48 3.46 4.54
CA VAL A 76 -22.88 3.11 4.72
C VAL A 76 -23.59 4.17 5.56
N LEU A 77 -23.02 4.57 6.70
CA LEU A 77 -23.69 5.48 7.63
C LEU A 77 -23.79 6.91 7.08
N SER A 78 -22.71 7.45 6.48
CA SER A 78 -22.73 8.79 5.88
C SER A 78 -23.77 8.90 4.76
N ALA A 79 -23.88 7.88 3.92
CA ALA A 79 -24.87 7.79 2.84
C ALA A 79 -26.30 7.66 3.40
N LEU A 80 -26.54 6.72 4.31
CA LEU A 80 -27.86 6.51 4.91
C LEU A 80 -28.36 7.74 5.65
N MET A 81 -27.56 8.34 6.53
CA MET A 81 -27.99 9.51 7.31
C MET A 81 -28.31 10.69 6.40
N ALA A 82 -27.49 10.93 5.37
CA ALA A 82 -27.73 12.01 4.43
C ALA A 82 -28.97 11.76 3.54
N VAL A 83 -29.16 10.55 3.01
CA VAL A 83 -30.34 10.23 2.18
C VAL A 83 -31.62 10.21 3.03
N ALA A 84 -31.59 9.63 4.23
CA ALA A 84 -32.73 9.56 5.13
C ALA A 84 -33.23 10.96 5.53
N GLU A 85 -32.34 11.87 5.93
CA GLU A 85 -32.70 13.27 6.18
C GLU A 85 -33.23 13.95 4.90
N GLY A 86 -32.59 13.68 3.75
CA GLY A 86 -32.97 14.25 2.45
C GLY A 86 -34.31 13.77 1.89
N VAL A 87 -34.91 12.72 2.46
CA VAL A 87 -36.27 12.24 2.13
C VAL A 87 -37.27 12.32 3.28
N ALA A 88 -36.86 12.81 4.47
CA ALA A 88 -37.68 12.80 5.69
C ALA A 88 -39.04 13.52 5.52
N GLU A 89 -39.09 14.60 4.73
CA GLU A 89 -40.33 15.32 4.39
C GLU A 89 -41.36 14.47 3.62
N LYS A 90 -40.93 13.36 3.01
CA LYS A 90 -41.72 12.48 2.14
C LYS A 90 -41.94 11.10 2.75
N GLN A 91 -41.06 10.66 3.65
CA GLN A 91 -41.07 9.34 4.26
C GLN A 91 -40.47 9.40 5.66
N ARG A 92 -41.26 9.01 6.67
CA ARG A 92 -40.76 8.77 8.04
C ARG A 92 -39.79 7.58 8.01
N ILE A 93 -38.59 7.74 8.58
CA ILE A 93 -37.57 6.69 8.66
C ILE A 93 -37.40 6.31 10.13
N SER A 94 -37.78 5.08 10.48
CA SER A 94 -37.53 4.58 11.84
C SER A 94 -36.07 4.18 12.01
N GLY A 95 -35.60 4.11 13.25
CA GLY A 95 -34.28 3.56 13.56
C GLY A 95 -34.17 2.06 13.25
N CYS A 96 -35.29 1.31 13.22
CA CYS A 96 -35.34 -0.04 12.67
C CYS A 96 -35.07 -0.07 11.16
N ASP A 97 -35.62 0.86 10.38
CA ASP A 97 -35.33 0.97 8.94
C ASP A 97 -33.86 1.33 8.71
N LEU A 98 -33.33 2.27 9.51
CA LEU A 98 -31.93 2.69 9.48
C LEU A 98 -30.99 1.53 9.82
N LEU A 99 -31.27 0.78 10.90
CA LEU A 99 -30.50 -0.41 11.31
C LEU A 99 -30.55 -1.51 10.25
N LEU A 100 -31.70 -1.78 9.64
CA LEU A 100 -31.84 -2.80 8.60
C LEU A 100 -31.08 -2.40 7.33
N ALA A 101 -31.20 -1.15 6.88
CA ALA A 101 -30.46 -0.65 5.73
C ALA A 101 -28.94 -0.60 5.99
N PHE A 102 -28.53 -0.25 7.22
CA PHE A 102 -27.13 -0.27 7.65
C PHE A 102 -26.56 -1.69 7.59
N ASN A 103 -27.19 -2.66 8.23
CA ASN A 103 -26.71 -4.04 8.25
C ASN A 103 -26.66 -4.67 6.84
N VAL A 104 -27.62 -4.36 5.97
CA VAL A 104 -27.55 -4.76 4.54
C VAL A 104 -26.30 -4.17 3.84
N GLY A 105 -25.93 -2.92 4.14
CA GLY A 105 -24.72 -2.28 3.62
C GLY A 105 -23.42 -2.89 4.15
N ILE A 106 -23.38 -3.34 5.42
CA ILE A 106 -22.24 -4.07 6.00
C ILE A 106 -22.12 -5.47 5.39
N GLU A 107 -23.24 -6.19 5.32
CA GLU A 107 -23.33 -7.58 4.85
C GLU A 107 -22.89 -7.71 3.38
N VAL A 108 -23.34 -6.80 2.50
CA VAL A 108 -22.89 -6.78 1.10
C VAL A 108 -21.38 -6.57 0.98
N GLN A 109 -20.77 -5.72 1.82
CA GLN A 109 -19.31 -5.58 1.84
C GLN A 109 -18.62 -6.87 2.26
N GLY A 110 -19.10 -7.52 3.33
CA GLY A 110 -18.53 -8.77 3.84
C GLY A 110 -18.60 -9.91 2.83
N ARG A 111 -19.74 -10.06 2.15
CA ARG A 111 -19.93 -11.09 1.12
C ARG A 111 -19.06 -10.83 -0.11
N LEU A 112 -19.00 -9.58 -0.60
CA LEU A 112 -18.14 -9.23 -1.74
C LEU A 112 -16.64 -9.39 -1.45
N MET A 113 -16.19 -9.26 -0.19
CA MET A 113 -14.82 -9.61 0.20
C MET A 113 -14.54 -11.11 0.17
N SER A 114 -15.53 -11.97 0.40
CA SER A 114 -15.35 -13.43 0.38
C SER A 114 -15.08 -14.01 -1.01
N PHE A 115 -15.16 -13.18 -2.06
CA PHE A 115 -14.93 -13.55 -3.46
C PHE A 115 -13.44 -13.55 -3.86
N SER A 116 -12.51 -13.41 -2.91
CA SER A 116 -11.06 -13.48 -3.16
C SER A 116 -10.32 -13.89 -1.89
N LYS A 117 -9.27 -14.72 -2.01
CA LYS A 117 -8.41 -15.07 -0.87
C LYS A 117 -7.41 -13.96 -0.55
N GLU A 118 -7.14 -13.05 -1.50
CA GLU A 118 -6.31 -11.87 -1.26
C GLU A 118 -6.94 -10.94 -0.20
N ALA A 119 -8.27 -10.79 -0.18
CA ALA A 119 -8.99 -9.89 0.73
C ALA A 119 -8.78 -10.22 2.23
N SER A 120 -8.49 -11.49 2.54
CA SER A 120 -8.16 -11.94 3.91
C SER A 120 -6.79 -11.44 4.39
N ASN A 121 -5.95 -10.95 3.48
CA ASN A 121 -4.69 -10.27 3.76
C ASN A 121 -4.87 -8.74 3.66
N LEU A 122 -3.80 -8.00 3.88
CA LEU A 122 -3.77 -6.56 3.62
C LEU A 122 -3.66 -6.26 2.11
N PRO A 123 -4.32 -5.20 1.63
CA PRO A 123 -4.45 -4.91 0.20
C PRO A 123 -3.11 -4.56 -0.46
N LYS A 124 -3.02 -4.83 -1.77
CA LYS A 124 -1.83 -4.57 -2.60
C LYS A 124 -2.06 -3.58 -3.75
N ARG A 125 -3.27 -3.55 -4.34
CA ARG A 125 -3.58 -2.80 -5.58
C ARG A 125 -4.55 -1.63 -5.34
N PHE A 126 -5.74 -1.93 -4.86
CA PHE A 126 -6.81 -0.95 -4.57
C PHE A 126 -7.06 -0.81 -3.07
N HIS A 127 -7.69 0.29 -2.65
CA HIS A 127 -8.11 0.53 -1.27
C HIS A 127 -9.51 -0.09 -1.03
N PRO A 128 -9.69 -1.14 -0.20
CA PRO A 128 -10.95 -1.89 -0.12
C PRO A 128 -12.22 -1.05 0.13
N PRO A 129 -12.23 0.00 1.00
CA PRO A 129 -13.39 0.87 1.16
C PRO A 129 -13.87 1.57 -0.12
N SER A 130 -12.98 1.84 -1.09
CA SER A 130 -13.35 2.47 -2.37
C SER A 130 -14.03 1.52 -3.36
N ILE A 131 -14.02 0.22 -3.08
CA ILE A 131 -14.67 -0.82 -3.87
C ILE A 131 -15.92 -1.26 -3.11
N LEU A 132 -15.68 -1.83 -1.93
CA LEU A 132 -16.70 -2.45 -1.08
C LEU A 132 -17.68 -1.41 -0.56
N GLY A 133 -17.17 -0.30 -0.01
CA GLY A 133 -17.99 0.76 0.56
C GLY A 133 -18.95 1.39 -0.46
N THR A 134 -18.54 1.48 -1.73
CA THR A 134 -19.37 1.95 -2.84
C THR A 134 -20.56 1.01 -3.06
N MET A 135 -20.32 -0.31 -3.04
CA MET A 135 -21.35 -1.34 -3.16
C MET A 135 -22.25 -1.41 -1.91
N GLY A 136 -21.67 -1.25 -0.72
CA GLY A 136 -22.39 -1.21 0.56
C GLY A 136 -23.30 0.01 0.68
N SER A 137 -22.81 1.19 0.29
CA SER A 137 -23.60 2.43 0.18
C SER A 137 -24.75 2.27 -0.82
N ALA A 138 -24.50 1.66 -1.99
CA ALA A 138 -25.54 1.37 -2.97
C ALA A 138 -26.61 0.41 -2.44
N ALA A 139 -26.21 -0.70 -1.82
CA ALA A 139 -27.13 -1.68 -1.23
C ALA A 139 -27.97 -1.07 -0.08
N ALA A 140 -27.33 -0.32 0.80
CA ALA A 140 -27.98 0.35 1.92
C ALA A 140 -28.97 1.42 1.43
N THR A 141 -28.55 2.27 0.49
CA THR A 141 -29.42 3.32 -0.07
C THR A 141 -30.58 2.72 -0.85
N ALA A 142 -30.36 1.68 -1.66
CA ALA A 142 -31.41 0.96 -2.37
C ALA A 142 -32.42 0.31 -1.40
N LYS A 143 -31.95 -0.24 -0.26
CA LYS A 143 -32.80 -0.79 0.79
C LYS A 143 -33.61 0.28 1.52
N LEU A 144 -33.01 1.43 1.84
CA LEU A 144 -33.67 2.57 2.47
C LEU A 144 -34.78 3.16 1.58
N LEU A 145 -34.50 3.33 0.28
CA LEU A 145 -35.44 3.82 -0.73
C LEU A 145 -36.49 2.78 -1.18
N GLY A 146 -36.50 1.58 -0.58
CA GLY A 146 -37.48 0.53 -0.89
C GLY A 146 -37.44 0.03 -2.33
N LEU A 147 -36.29 0.06 -3.00
CA LEU A 147 -36.17 -0.30 -4.42
C LEU A 147 -36.49 -1.79 -4.67
N ASP A 148 -37.12 -2.08 -5.81
CA ASP A 148 -37.42 -3.44 -6.22
C ASP A 148 -36.15 -4.26 -6.55
N GLN A 149 -36.31 -5.59 -6.68
CA GLN A 149 -35.19 -6.51 -6.92
C GLN A 149 -34.43 -6.22 -8.23
N SER A 150 -35.09 -5.67 -9.26
CA SER A 150 -34.42 -5.30 -10.51
C SER A 150 -33.58 -4.04 -10.28
N LYS A 151 -34.16 -2.99 -9.70
CA LYS A 151 -33.46 -1.74 -9.39
C LYS A 151 -32.31 -1.93 -8.40
N CYS A 152 -32.43 -2.85 -7.45
CA CYS A 152 -31.32 -3.22 -6.56
C CYS A 152 -30.13 -3.84 -7.33
N LYS A 153 -30.37 -4.63 -8.39
CA LYS A 153 -29.31 -5.17 -9.25
C LYS A 153 -28.65 -4.07 -10.08
N GLU A 154 -29.45 -3.21 -10.70
CA GLU A 154 -28.93 -2.08 -11.49
C GLU A 154 -28.13 -1.11 -10.60
N ALA A 155 -28.56 -0.85 -9.35
CA ALA A 155 -27.83 -0.02 -8.40
C ALA A 155 -26.42 -0.56 -8.10
N LEU A 156 -26.28 -1.87 -7.87
CA LEU A 156 -24.97 -2.51 -7.68
C LEU A 156 -24.14 -2.48 -8.97
N ALA A 157 -24.75 -2.67 -10.14
CA ALA A 157 -24.06 -2.66 -11.42
C ALA A 157 -23.56 -1.27 -11.86
N VAL A 158 -24.32 -0.23 -11.53
CA VAL A 158 -23.88 1.17 -11.67
C VAL A 158 -22.79 1.48 -10.63
N ALA A 159 -22.95 1.09 -9.36
CA ALA A 159 -21.97 1.32 -8.30
C ALA A 159 -20.59 0.70 -8.59
N ALA A 160 -20.55 -0.50 -9.18
CA ALA A 160 -19.32 -1.14 -9.62
C ALA A 160 -18.54 -0.33 -10.67
N SER A 161 -19.21 0.55 -11.43
CA SER A 161 -18.59 1.44 -12.43
C SER A 161 -18.00 2.72 -11.82
N TYR A 162 -18.37 3.07 -10.58
CA TYR A 162 -17.77 4.15 -9.78
C TYR A 162 -16.67 3.63 -8.80
N ALA A 163 -16.52 2.31 -8.68
CA ALA A 163 -15.67 1.68 -7.69
C ALA A 163 -14.17 1.72 -8.06
N GLY A 164 -13.30 1.70 -7.04
CA GLY A 164 -11.86 1.45 -7.17
C GLY A 164 -10.96 2.68 -7.16
N ALA A 165 -10.27 2.90 -6.03
CA ALA A 165 -9.19 3.87 -5.87
C ALA A 165 -7.85 3.17 -5.58
N PRO A 166 -6.72 3.53 -6.24
CA PRO A 166 -5.42 2.90 -6.00
C PRO A 166 -4.89 3.07 -4.58
N LEU A 167 -4.23 2.04 -4.06
CA LEU A 167 -3.67 2.03 -2.69
C LEU A 167 -2.55 3.05 -2.47
N ALA A 168 -1.94 3.59 -3.53
CA ALA A 168 -0.88 4.61 -3.44
C ALA A 168 -1.27 5.86 -2.63
N ASN A 169 -2.56 6.21 -2.59
CA ASN A 169 -3.09 7.32 -1.80
C ASN A 169 -3.38 6.98 -0.33
N ALA A 170 -3.12 5.75 0.13
CA ALA A 170 -3.48 5.31 1.48
C ALA A 170 -2.77 6.07 2.62
N ALA A 171 -1.59 6.64 2.36
CA ALA A 171 -0.84 7.46 3.33
C ALA A 171 -0.81 8.95 2.96
N THR A 172 -1.70 9.41 2.07
CA THR A 172 -1.82 10.82 1.67
C THR A 172 -3.11 11.43 2.19
N GLN A 173 -3.23 12.76 2.13
CA GLN A 173 -4.46 13.49 2.47
C GLN A 173 -5.67 13.10 1.57
N THR A 174 -5.46 12.28 0.54
CA THR A 174 -6.53 11.75 -0.33
C THR A 174 -7.19 10.48 0.23
N LYS A 175 -6.59 9.73 1.18
CA LYS A 175 -7.21 8.52 1.78
C LYS A 175 -8.67 8.75 2.24
N PRO A 176 -9.02 9.85 2.95
CA PRO A 176 -10.39 10.10 3.41
C PRO A 176 -11.40 10.28 2.28
N LEU A 177 -10.95 10.80 1.13
CA LEU A 177 -11.80 10.98 -0.05
C LEU A 177 -12.18 9.64 -0.70
N HIS A 178 -11.41 8.57 -0.52
CA HIS A 178 -11.84 7.22 -0.91
C HIS A 178 -13.14 6.83 -0.19
N MET A 179 -13.27 7.24 1.07
CA MET A 179 -14.42 6.93 1.92
C MET A 179 -15.62 7.83 1.58
N GLY A 180 -15.40 9.14 1.43
CA GLY A 180 -16.46 10.06 0.98
C GLY A 180 -16.98 9.77 -0.44
N ASN A 181 -16.12 9.37 -1.38
CA ASN A 181 -16.57 8.96 -2.72
C ASN A 181 -17.38 7.67 -2.66
N ALA A 182 -16.94 6.65 -1.90
CA ALA A 182 -17.73 5.44 -1.68
C ALA A 182 -19.12 5.74 -1.11
N SER A 183 -19.18 6.68 -0.15
CA SER A 183 -20.43 7.20 0.41
C SER A 183 -21.33 7.79 -0.69
N ARG A 184 -20.82 8.76 -1.44
CA ARG A 184 -21.55 9.50 -2.49
C ARG A 184 -21.98 8.59 -3.63
N HIS A 185 -21.04 7.87 -4.24
CA HIS A 185 -21.25 7.15 -5.50
C HIS A 185 -22.19 5.96 -5.35
N GLY A 186 -22.22 5.30 -4.18
CA GLY A 186 -23.22 4.27 -3.92
C GLY A 186 -24.65 4.82 -3.85
N ALA A 187 -24.85 5.94 -3.16
CA ALA A 187 -26.14 6.63 -3.13
C ALA A 187 -26.54 7.19 -4.51
N GLU A 188 -25.59 7.74 -5.26
CA GLU A 188 -25.77 8.21 -6.64
C GLU A 188 -26.22 7.07 -7.57
N ALA A 189 -25.57 5.90 -7.48
CA ALA A 189 -25.94 4.70 -8.21
C ALA A 189 -27.35 4.19 -7.85
N ALA A 190 -27.74 4.23 -6.58
CA ALA A 190 -29.08 3.89 -6.13
C ALA A 190 -30.15 4.87 -6.67
N PHE A 191 -29.86 6.18 -6.71
CA PHE A 191 -30.77 7.16 -7.34
C PHE A 191 -30.87 6.95 -8.85
N LEU A 192 -29.78 6.71 -9.56
CA LEU A 192 -29.79 6.43 -11.00
C LEU A 192 -30.60 5.16 -11.33
N ALA A 193 -30.45 4.10 -10.54
CA ALA A 193 -31.27 2.89 -10.66
C ALA A 193 -32.74 3.13 -10.29
N SER A 194 -33.03 4.02 -9.32
CA SER A 194 -34.41 4.42 -8.98
C SER A 194 -35.13 5.04 -10.20
N LEU A 195 -34.40 5.81 -11.01
CA LEU A 195 -34.84 6.43 -12.27
C LEU A 195 -34.85 5.46 -13.47
N GLY A 196 -34.35 4.23 -13.32
CA GLY A 196 -34.38 3.20 -14.34
C GLY A 196 -33.14 3.13 -15.25
N LEU A 197 -32.00 3.68 -14.85
CA LEU A 197 -30.72 3.39 -15.52
C LEU A 197 -30.41 1.89 -15.43
N GLN A 198 -29.84 1.33 -16.49
CA GLN A 198 -29.49 -0.10 -16.61
C GLN A 198 -27.99 -0.28 -16.86
N ALA A 199 -27.43 -1.38 -16.37
CA ALA A 199 -26.03 -1.76 -16.50
C ALA A 199 -25.89 -3.30 -16.69
N SER A 200 -24.71 -3.86 -16.41
CA SER A 200 -24.47 -5.30 -16.62
C SER A 200 -25.21 -6.16 -15.60
N LYS A 201 -26.14 -7.00 -16.08
CA LYS A 201 -26.93 -7.94 -15.25
C LYS A 201 -26.10 -9.04 -14.60
N LEU A 202 -24.84 -9.20 -15.01
CA LEU A 202 -23.87 -10.19 -14.51
C LEU A 202 -22.61 -9.51 -13.94
N ILE A 203 -22.72 -8.26 -13.48
CA ILE A 203 -21.57 -7.45 -13.03
C ILE A 203 -20.73 -8.12 -11.93
N LEU A 204 -21.35 -8.93 -11.07
CA LEU A 204 -20.70 -9.64 -9.97
C LEU A 204 -20.18 -11.02 -10.38
N ASP A 205 -20.64 -11.56 -11.51
CA ASP A 205 -20.29 -12.91 -11.97
C ASP A 205 -19.11 -12.90 -12.95
N LEU A 206 -18.70 -11.72 -13.42
CA LEU A 206 -17.69 -11.52 -14.47
C LEU A 206 -16.34 -11.03 -13.92
N GLU A 207 -15.26 -11.68 -14.36
CA GLU A 207 -13.87 -11.21 -14.17
C GLU A 207 -13.64 -9.82 -14.77
N SER A 208 -14.26 -9.53 -15.92
CA SER A 208 -14.24 -8.21 -16.57
C SER A 208 -15.23 -7.21 -15.96
N GLY A 209 -16.04 -7.63 -14.99
CA GLY A 209 -16.91 -6.78 -14.18
C GLY A 209 -16.24 -6.44 -12.84
N PHE A 210 -16.92 -6.73 -11.73
CA PHE A 210 -16.42 -6.49 -10.38
C PHE A 210 -15.15 -7.32 -10.06
N GLY A 211 -14.89 -8.40 -10.80
CA GLY A 211 -13.65 -9.17 -10.68
C GLY A 211 -12.39 -8.40 -11.05
N ALA A 212 -12.49 -7.33 -11.85
CA ALA A 212 -11.33 -6.54 -12.31
C ALA A 212 -10.57 -5.84 -11.17
N PHE A 213 -11.17 -5.77 -9.97
CA PHE A 213 -10.55 -5.24 -8.75
C PHE A 213 -9.66 -6.26 -8.02
N TYR A 214 -9.85 -7.56 -8.24
CA TYR A 214 -9.18 -8.65 -7.53
C TYR A 214 -8.12 -9.34 -8.39
N THR A 215 -7.31 -10.20 -7.75
CA THR A 215 -6.32 -11.07 -8.41
C THR A 215 -6.78 -12.54 -8.52
N ASP A 216 -7.65 -13.01 -7.62
CA ASP A 216 -8.18 -14.37 -7.58
C ASP A 216 -9.72 -14.36 -7.41
N TYR A 217 -10.44 -13.90 -8.43
CA TYR A 217 -11.88 -13.67 -8.33
C TYR A 217 -12.71 -14.98 -8.38
N LEU A 218 -13.45 -15.23 -7.32
CA LEU A 218 -14.22 -16.46 -7.06
C LEU A 218 -15.61 -16.10 -6.49
N PRO A 219 -16.54 -15.58 -7.31
CA PRO A 219 -17.85 -15.15 -6.86
C PRO A 219 -18.71 -16.33 -6.36
N GLN A 220 -19.54 -16.07 -5.35
CA GLN A 220 -20.38 -17.09 -4.70
C GLN A 220 -21.82 -16.59 -4.53
N THR A 221 -22.79 -17.48 -4.75
CA THR A 221 -24.21 -17.20 -4.51
C THR A 221 -24.49 -17.06 -3.01
N LEU A 222 -25.27 -16.04 -2.63
CA LEU A 222 -25.70 -15.84 -1.24
C LEU A 222 -26.62 -16.99 -0.77
N PRO A 223 -26.62 -17.34 0.54
CA PRO A 223 -27.61 -18.25 1.11
C PRO A 223 -29.04 -17.68 0.96
N SER A 224 -30.05 -18.55 1.01
CA SER A 224 -31.44 -18.11 0.97
C SER A 224 -31.81 -17.36 2.25
N LEU A 225 -32.85 -16.52 2.20
CA LEU A 225 -33.34 -15.79 3.38
C LEU A 225 -33.85 -16.71 4.50
N GLN A 226 -34.06 -18.01 4.24
CA GLN A 226 -34.49 -19.01 5.22
C GLN A 226 -33.32 -19.66 5.97
N SER A 227 -32.11 -19.62 5.39
CA SER A 227 -30.86 -20.11 5.99
C SER A 227 -29.83 -18.99 6.16
N TYR A 228 -30.29 -17.73 6.19
CA TYR A 228 -29.43 -16.56 6.32
C TYR A 228 -28.85 -16.44 7.74
N SER A 229 -27.60 -16.04 7.80
CA SER A 229 -26.90 -15.65 9.03
C SER A 229 -26.00 -14.47 8.67
N TRP A 230 -26.01 -13.41 9.48
CA TRP A 230 -25.20 -12.23 9.18
C TRP A 230 -23.72 -12.55 9.42
N LEU A 231 -22.83 -11.93 8.65
CA LEU A 231 -21.40 -12.05 8.89
C LEU A 231 -20.99 -11.38 10.20
N LEU A 232 -21.69 -10.31 10.58
CA LEU A 232 -21.45 -9.57 11.83
C LEU A 232 -21.76 -10.41 13.08
N ASP A 233 -22.70 -11.38 13.01
CA ASP A 233 -22.98 -12.34 14.10
C ASP A 233 -21.80 -13.29 14.37
N GLN A 234 -20.87 -13.41 13.41
CA GLN A 234 -19.77 -14.38 13.42
C GLN A 234 -18.38 -13.71 13.47
N GLN A 235 -18.28 -12.44 13.08
CA GLN A 235 -17.06 -11.66 13.01
C GLN A 235 -17.35 -10.21 13.37
N ASP A 236 -17.01 -9.81 14.60
CA ASP A 236 -17.12 -8.43 15.09
C ASP A 236 -16.06 -7.51 14.43
N VAL A 237 -16.21 -6.20 14.56
CA VAL A 237 -15.24 -5.18 14.15
C VAL A 237 -14.19 -4.92 15.23
N ALA A 238 -13.10 -4.28 14.85
CA ALA A 238 -12.14 -3.69 15.77
C ALA A 238 -12.36 -2.18 15.85
N PHE A 239 -12.46 -1.65 17.07
CA PHE A 239 -12.48 -0.21 17.34
C PHE A 239 -11.07 0.27 17.69
N LYS A 240 -10.58 1.24 16.92
CA LYS A 240 -9.30 1.89 17.16
C LYS A 240 -9.36 2.72 18.45
N SER A 241 -8.34 2.61 19.29
CA SER A 241 -8.18 3.37 20.55
C SER A 241 -7.44 4.69 20.34
N PHE A 242 -6.65 4.79 19.26
CA PHE A 242 -6.03 6.04 18.80
C PHE A 242 -6.12 6.16 17.26
N PRO A 243 -6.11 7.37 16.69
CA PRO A 243 -6.29 7.62 15.26
C PRO A 243 -5.06 7.19 14.42
N ALA A 244 -4.97 5.91 14.05
CA ALA A 244 -3.90 5.36 13.23
C ALA A 244 -4.28 4.02 12.58
N HIS A 245 -3.45 3.57 11.64
CA HIS A 245 -3.59 2.26 11.00
C HIS A 245 -3.62 1.12 12.02
N LEU A 246 -4.61 0.23 11.93
CA LEU A 246 -4.93 -0.77 12.97
C LEU A 246 -3.72 -1.62 13.37
N GLY A 247 -2.84 -2.00 12.42
CA GLY A 247 -1.62 -2.76 12.69
C GLY A 247 -0.71 -2.11 13.76
N THR A 248 -0.71 -0.78 13.85
CA THR A 248 0.08 -0.05 14.84
C THR A 248 -0.47 -0.16 16.27
N HIS A 249 -1.70 -0.63 16.48
CA HIS A 249 -2.26 -0.83 17.82
C HIS A 249 -1.58 -2.00 18.56
N TRP A 250 -1.28 -3.10 17.85
CA TRP A 250 -0.40 -4.16 18.38
C TRP A 250 1.00 -3.63 18.73
N MET A 251 1.53 -2.72 17.90
CA MET A 251 2.85 -2.10 18.13
C MET A 251 2.86 -1.20 19.37
N ALA A 252 1.80 -0.40 19.58
CA ALA A 252 1.64 0.43 20.77
C ALA A 252 1.58 -0.43 22.04
N GLU A 253 0.76 -1.49 22.09
CA GLU A 253 0.69 -2.38 23.26
C GLU A 253 2.04 -3.06 23.56
N ALA A 254 2.75 -3.55 22.53
CA ALA A 254 4.08 -4.14 22.71
C ALA A 254 5.11 -3.11 23.23
N ALA A 255 5.12 -1.90 22.68
CA ALA A 255 5.97 -0.80 23.15
C ALA A 255 5.66 -0.37 24.60
N LEU A 256 4.37 -0.26 24.94
CA LEU A 256 3.90 0.06 26.31
C LEU A 256 4.16 -1.08 27.29
N ALA A 257 4.16 -2.33 26.84
CA ALA A 257 4.59 -3.48 27.65
C ALA A 257 6.09 -3.36 27.97
N VAL A 258 6.97 -3.17 26.97
CA VAL A 258 8.41 -2.98 27.21
C VAL A 258 8.65 -1.80 28.16
N ARG A 259 7.98 -0.65 27.93
CA ARG A 259 8.19 0.57 28.72
C ARG A 259 8.04 0.37 30.22
N LYS A 260 7.14 -0.51 30.68
CA LYS A 260 6.90 -0.80 32.12
C LYS A 260 8.15 -1.30 32.83
N HIS A 261 9.06 -1.96 32.12
CA HIS A 261 10.36 -2.41 32.65
C HIS A 261 11.45 -1.32 32.59
N LEU A 262 11.26 -0.28 31.78
CA LEU A 262 12.28 0.75 31.49
C LEU A 262 12.07 2.06 32.28
N ALA A 263 10.83 2.40 32.59
CA ALA A 263 10.47 3.62 33.31
C ALA A 263 9.20 3.42 34.15
N ARG A 264 9.16 4.07 35.32
CA ARG A 264 7.94 4.17 36.13
C ARG A 264 6.83 4.88 35.34
N SER A 265 5.57 4.62 35.70
CA SER A 265 4.41 5.34 35.15
C SER A 265 4.61 6.86 35.28
N GLY A 266 4.49 7.60 34.18
CA GLY A 266 4.75 9.06 34.13
C GLY A 266 6.21 9.49 34.25
N GLY A 267 7.15 8.58 34.52
CA GLY A 267 8.59 8.88 34.56
C GLY A 267 9.21 8.93 33.16
N PRO A 268 10.30 9.69 32.95
CA PRO A 268 10.98 9.81 31.66
C PRO A 268 11.70 8.51 31.27
N LEU A 269 11.80 8.27 29.96
CA LEU A 269 12.57 7.15 29.40
C LEU A 269 14.07 7.51 29.33
N PRO A 270 15.01 6.64 29.72
CA PRO A 270 16.45 6.88 29.57
C PRO A 270 16.91 6.69 28.11
N THR A 271 16.48 7.58 27.21
CA THR A 271 16.69 7.53 25.75
C THR A 271 18.16 7.42 25.34
N SER A 272 19.08 7.98 26.13
CA SER A 272 20.53 7.94 25.93
C SER A 272 21.12 6.53 26.08
N HIS A 273 20.58 5.73 27.00
CA HIS A 273 21.05 4.36 27.28
C HIS A 273 20.53 3.33 26.28
N ILE A 274 19.52 3.68 25.47
CA ILE A 274 19.03 2.84 24.37
C ILE A 274 20.03 2.87 23.22
N LYS A 275 20.43 1.70 22.73
CA LYS A 275 21.35 1.48 21.61
C LYS A 275 20.61 1.15 20.31
N ALA A 276 19.59 0.29 20.38
CA ALA A 276 18.77 -0.11 19.24
C ALA A 276 17.36 -0.51 19.68
N ILE A 277 16.40 -0.43 18.77
CA ILE A 277 15.02 -0.89 18.93
C ILE A 277 14.70 -1.77 17.72
N VAL A 278 14.42 -3.06 17.95
CA VAL A 278 14.02 -3.99 16.88
C VAL A 278 12.51 -4.21 16.95
N LEU A 279 11.82 -4.03 15.83
CA LEU A 279 10.38 -4.14 15.68
C LEU A 279 10.05 -5.39 14.86
N ASP A 280 9.44 -6.41 15.47
CA ASP A 280 9.05 -7.65 14.80
C ASP A 280 7.61 -7.51 14.29
N VAL A 281 7.45 -7.39 12.99
CA VAL A 281 6.18 -6.99 12.33
C VAL A 281 5.95 -7.78 11.04
N PRO A 282 4.70 -7.98 10.60
CA PRO A 282 4.43 -8.49 9.26
C PRO A 282 4.96 -7.54 8.18
N SER A 283 5.24 -8.06 6.99
CA SER A 283 5.74 -7.27 5.86
C SER A 283 4.63 -6.39 5.25
N ILE A 284 4.50 -5.15 5.73
CA ILE A 284 3.47 -4.18 5.30
C ILE A 284 4.13 -2.87 4.84
N ARG A 285 4.59 -2.83 3.58
CA ARG A 285 5.39 -1.72 3.03
C ARG A 285 4.76 -0.32 3.17
N TYR A 286 3.43 -0.18 3.18
CA TYR A 286 2.81 1.15 3.31
C TYR A 286 2.78 1.71 4.75
N VAL A 287 3.06 0.87 5.75
CA VAL A 287 3.17 1.19 7.20
C VAL A 287 4.64 1.23 7.67
N ASP A 288 5.57 0.85 6.80
CA ASP A 288 7.01 1.05 6.98
C ASP A 288 7.38 2.50 6.64
N ARG A 289 7.54 3.32 7.68
CA ARG A 289 7.90 4.75 7.55
C ARG A 289 8.84 5.13 8.69
N PRO A 290 10.16 4.96 8.54
CA PRO A 290 11.11 5.19 9.63
C PRO A 290 11.22 6.66 10.05
N PHE A 291 10.92 7.60 9.15
CA PHE A 291 10.98 9.04 9.42
C PHE A 291 9.75 9.74 8.79
N PRO A 292 8.56 9.63 9.42
CA PRO A 292 7.33 10.23 8.87
C PRO A 292 7.40 11.75 8.94
N SER A 293 7.14 12.42 7.81
CA SER A 293 7.25 13.88 7.67
C SER A 293 5.95 14.63 7.97
N SER A 294 4.83 13.91 8.09
CA SER A 294 3.49 14.47 8.25
C SER A 294 2.59 13.57 9.11
N GLU A 295 1.48 14.14 9.57
CA GLU A 295 0.44 13.43 10.33
C GLU A 295 0.01 12.13 9.62
N HIS A 296 -0.37 12.19 8.34
CA HIS A 296 -0.86 11.03 7.59
C HIS A 296 0.20 9.91 7.45
N GLU A 297 1.49 10.26 7.43
CA GLU A 297 2.59 9.29 7.46
C GLU A 297 2.81 8.72 8.87
N ALA A 298 2.73 9.53 9.92
CA ALA A 298 2.87 9.07 11.30
C ALA A 298 1.74 8.09 11.69
N ARG A 299 0.51 8.34 11.21
CA ARG A 299 -0.64 7.42 11.31
C ARG A 299 -0.41 6.08 10.59
N HIS A 300 0.56 6.02 9.68
CA HIS A 300 0.99 4.81 8.94
C HIS A 300 2.49 4.54 9.16
N SER A 301 2.97 4.60 10.41
CA SER A 301 4.36 4.31 10.78
C SER A 301 4.44 3.40 12.00
N PHE A 302 4.97 2.18 11.83
CA PHE A 302 5.30 1.31 12.96
C PHE A 302 6.38 1.94 13.86
N GLN A 303 7.40 2.56 13.24
CA GLN A 303 8.55 3.13 13.93
C GLN A 303 8.14 4.30 14.85
N PHE A 304 7.29 5.20 14.35
CA PHE A 304 6.77 6.33 15.13
C PHE A 304 5.91 5.86 16.30
N VAL A 305 4.93 4.99 16.07
CA VAL A 305 4.04 4.53 17.15
C VAL A 305 4.82 3.78 18.23
N ALA A 306 5.83 2.98 17.87
CA ALA A 306 6.73 2.36 18.84
C ALA A 306 7.53 3.40 19.65
N CYS A 307 8.14 4.39 18.99
CA CYS A 307 9.01 5.37 19.67
C CYS A 307 8.22 6.36 20.53
N ALA A 308 7.06 6.83 20.07
CA ALA A 308 6.17 7.70 20.85
C ALA A 308 5.61 6.96 22.07
N ALA A 309 5.16 5.70 21.91
CA ALA A 309 4.66 4.89 23.03
C ALA A 309 5.74 4.62 24.08
N LEU A 310 6.98 4.34 23.67
CA LEU A 310 8.13 4.19 24.57
C LEU A 310 8.46 5.50 25.30
N LEU A 311 8.48 6.64 24.59
CA LEU A 311 8.83 7.95 25.15
C LEU A 311 7.75 8.42 26.13
N ASP A 312 6.52 8.58 25.64
CA ASP A 312 5.42 9.27 26.31
C ASP A 312 4.69 8.37 27.32
N GLY A 313 4.68 7.05 27.09
CA GLY A 313 3.94 6.09 27.92
C GLY A 313 2.45 5.99 27.62
N PHE A 314 2.01 6.61 26.53
CA PHE A 314 0.69 6.48 25.94
C PHE A 314 0.76 6.83 24.44
N ILE A 315 -0.34 6.61 23.71
CA ILE A 315 -0.58 7.21 22.39
C ILE A 315 -2.00 7.80 22.42
N SER A 316 -2.17 8.99 21.85
CA SER A 316 -3.46 9.68 21.76
C SER A 316 -3.60 10.40 20.41
N ALA A 317 -4.62 11.22 20.20
CA ALA A 317 -4.75 12.00 18.97
C ALA A 317 -3.63 13.04 18.83
N GLU A 318 -3.24 13.63 19.95
CA GLU A 318 -2.20 14.66 20.11
C GLU A 318 -0.80 14.14 19.80
N SER A 319 -0.57 12.82 19.85
CA SER A 319 0.70 12.22 19.43
C SER A 319 1.05 12.53 17.97
N PHE A 320 0.05 12.68 17.09
CA PHE A 320 0.24 12.76 15.64
C PHE A 320 0.36 14.18 15.08
N ILE A 321 0.17 15.22 15.89
CA ILE A 321 0.23 16.63 15.44
C ILE A 321 1.68 17.03 15.08
N PRO A 322 1.90 18.01 14.17
CA PRO A 322 3.25 18.41 13.73
C PRO A 322 4.23 18.76 14.86
N GLN A 323 3.74 19.36 15.94
CA GLN A 323 4.52 19.71 17.14
C GLN A 323 5.05 18.45 17.86
N SER A 324 4.27 17.37 17.90
CA SER A 324 4.66 16.09 18.50
C SER A 324 5.64 15.30 17.63
N LEU A 325 5.60 15.47 16.31
CA LEU A 325 6.50 14.83 15.33
C LEU A 325 7.90 15.45 15.31
N SER A 326 8.01 16.76 15.50
CA SER A 326 9.29 17.51 15.41
C SER A 326 10.24 17.32 16.61
N ARG A 327 9.84 16.56 17.65
CA ARG A 327 10.58 16.42 18.91
C ARG A 327 11.97 15.77 18.69
N PRO A 328 13.08 16.37 19.16
CA PRO A 328 14.42 15.81 18.97
C PRO A 328 14.61 14.41 19.58
N GLU A 329 14.02 14.16 20.75
CA GLU A 329 14.12 12.86 21.45
C GLU A 329 13.43 11.73 20.67
N LEU A 330 12.26 12.00 20.11
CA LEU A 330 11.53 11.09 19.23
C LEU A 330 12.39 10.74 17.99
N ASN A 331 12.97 11.75 17.34
CA ASN A 331 13.85 11.55 16.20
C ASN A 331 15.13 10.75 16.58
N GLY A 332 15.67 10.98 17.77
CA GLY A 332 16.78 10.21 18.34
C GLY A 332 16.42 8.76 18.71
N LEU A 333 15.14 8.43 18.89
CA LEU A 333 14.65 7.05 19.00
C LEU A 333 14.37 6.41 17.63
N LEU A 334 13.77 7.16 16.69
CA LEU A 334 13.51 6.70 15.32
C LEU A 334 14.79 6.23 14.62
N GLN A 335 15.88 6.98 14.75
CA GLN A 335 17.22 6.62 14.22
C GLN A 335 17.77 5.30 14.78
N LYS A 336 17.24 4.80 15.89
CA LYS A 336 17.63 3.53 16.53
C LYS A 336 16.72 2.36 16.14
N THR A 337 15.65 2.61 15.37
CA THR A 337 14.71 1.57 14.96
C THR A 337 15.25 0.71 13.81
N SER A 338 14.90 -0.57 13.83
CA SER A 338 15.02 -1.49 12.70
C SER A 338 13.84 -2.46 12.71
N MET A 339 13.42 -2.94 11.53
CA MET A 339 12.36 -3.94 11.42
C MET A 339 12.91 -5.34 11.22
N LYS A 340 12.19 -6.32 11.74
CA LYS A 340 12.31 -7.75 11.50
C LYS A 340 10.96 -8.23 10.95
N HIS A 341 11.00 -9.12 9.95
CA HIS A 341 9.81 -9.78 9.42
C HIS A 341 9.95 -11.29 9.66
N SER A 342 9.30 -11.78 10.71
CA SER A 342 9.30 -13.22 11.01
C SER A 342 8.35 -13.97 10.06
N PRO A 343 8.73 -15.13 9.47
CA PRO A 343 7.92 -15.79 8.43
C PRO A 343 6.53 -16.26 8.86
N ASP A 344 6.30 -16.44 10.16
CA ASP A 344 5.02 -16.76 10.79
C ASP A 344 4.09 -15.53 10.92
N ASN A 345 4.63 -14.31 10.84
CA ASN A 345 3.88 -13.06 11.02
C ASN A 345 3.21 -12.63 9.71
N LEU A 346 2.07 -13.25 9.39
CA LEU A 346 1.33 -12.98 8.15
C LEU A 346 0.67 -11.59 8.15
N PRO A 347 0.60 -10.89 7.01
CA PRO A 347 -0.03 -9.56 6.89
C PRO A 347 -1.56 -9.68 6.84
N SER A 348 -2.18 -10.10 7.96
CA SER A 348 -3.63 -10.16 8.16
C SER A 348 -3.99 -9.76 9.59
N PHE A 349 -4.99 -8.88 9.76
CA PHE A 349 -5.45 -8.45 11.08
C PHE A 349 -6.02 -9.58 11.95
N ASN A 350 -6.29 -10.76 11.38
CA ASN A 350 -6.75 -11.92 12.16
C ASN A 350 -5.60 -12.81 12.66
N SER A 351 -4.36 -12.66 12.20
CA SER A 351 -3.22 -13.49 12.62
C SER A 351 -1.91 -12.75 12.92
N LEU A 352 -1.80 -11.46 12.59
CA LEU A 352 -0.59 -10.69 12.84
C LEU A 352 -0.34 -10.43 14.33
N TYR A 353 0.93 -10.25 14.66
CA TYR A 353 1.41 -9.79 15.95
C TYR A 353 2.43 -8.65 15.78
N CYS A 354 2.79 -7.99 16.89
CA CYS A 354 3.94 -7.08 16.93
C CYS A 354 4.83 -7.40 18.13
N GLY A 355 6.15 -7.46 17.90
CA GLY A 355 7.17 -7.54 18.95
C GLY A 355 8.00 -6.27 19.02
N VAL A 356 8.43 -5.88 20.22
CA VAL A 356 9.36 -4.76 20.45
C VAL A 356 10.50 -5.27 21.31
N LYS A 357 11.74 -5.14 20.82
CA LYS A 357 12.97 -5.46 21.55
C LYS A 357 13.83 -4.20 21.69
N VAL A 358 14.01 -3.71 22.91
CA VAL A 358 14.91 -2.59 23.22
C VAL A 358 16.25 -3.14 23.70
N ILE A 359 17.33 -2.71 23.06
CA ILE A 359 18.71 -3.10 23.35
C ILE A 359 19.46 -1.90 23.94
N PHE A 360 20.16 -2.10 25.05
CA PHE A 360 20.88 -1.06 25.79
C PHE A 360 22.37 -1.01 25.43
N GLN A 361 23.05 0.08 25.80
CA GLN A 361 24.48 0.27 25.52
C GLN A 361 25.39 -0.76 26.22
N ASP A 362 24.98 -1.22 27.40
CA ASP A 362 25.61 -2.28 28.19
C ASP A 362 25.39 -3.70 27.62
N GLY A 363 24.49 -3.85 26.65
CA GLY A 363 24.11 -5.12 26.04
C GLY A 363 22.88 -5.80 26.66
N ASN A 364 22.28 -5.23 27.72
CA ASN A 364 21.01 -5.72 28.25
C ASN A 364 19.88 -5.53 27.23
N THR A 365 18.85 -6.40 27.29
CA THR A 365 17.69 -6.30 26.39
C THR A 365 16.39 -6.58 27.10
N TRP A 366 15.36 -5.78 26.80
CA TRP A 366 13.96 -6.07 27.14
C TRP A 366 13.17 -6.34 25.87
N GLU A 367 12.26 -7.30 25.91
CA GLU A 367 11.50 -7.77 24.74
C GLU A 367 10.09 -8.19 25.15
N GLU A 368 9.08 -7.66 24.47
CA GLU A 368 7.66 -7.99 24.69
C GLU A 368 6.95 -8.15 23.33
N ARG A 369 5.85 -8.93 23.32
CA ARG A 369 5.09 -9.26 22.11
C ARG A 369 3.58 -9.19 22.36
N CYS A 370 2.86 -8.59 21.43
CA CYS A 370 1.40 -8.43 21.46
C CYS A 370 0.74 -9.25 20.35
N GLU A 371 -0.14 -10.19 20.70
CA GLU A 371 -1.00 -10.99 19.80
C GLU A 371 -2.37 -10.33 19.53
N THR A 372 -2.84 -9.49 20.46
CA THR A 372 -4.12 -8.77 20.39
C THR A 372 -4.15 -7.60 21.38
N PHE A 373 -4.69 -6.46 20.94
CA PHE A 373 -4.76 -5.21 21.69
C PHE A 373 -6.20 -4.95 22.20
N TYR A 374 -6.37 -4.07 23.19
CA TYR A 374 -7.73 -3.71 23.64
C TYR A 374 -8.46 -2.86 22.59
N GLY A 375 -9.56 -3.40 22.07
CA GLY A 375 -10.33 -2.87 20.94
C GLY A 375 -10.29 -3.74 19.68
N HIS A 376 -9.47 -4.79 19.63
CA HIS A 376 -9.52 -5.82 18.58
C HIS A 376 -10.75 -6.74 18.76
N TRP A 377 -11.28 -7.36 17.70
CA TRP A 377 -12.45 -8.27 17.83
C TRP A 377 -12.22 -9.48 18.75
N ARG A 378 -10.97 -9.88 19.00
CA ARG A 378 -10.65 -10.91 20.03
C ARG A 378 -10.65 -10.39 21.47
N LYS A 379 -10.67 -9.06 21.66
CA LYS A 379 -10.60 -8.36 22.95
C LYS A 379 -11.28 -6.98 22.80
N PRO A 380 -12.58 -6.94 22.48
CA PRO A 380 -13.27 -5.71 22.08
C PRO A 380 -13.34 -4.68 23.21
N LEU A 381 -13.58 -3.42 22.87
CA LEU A 381 -13.82 -2.38 23.87
C LEU A 381 -15.09 -2.71 24.67
N SER A 382 -15.06 -2.50 25.98
CA SER A 382 -16.28 -2.47 26.78
C SER A 382 -17.18 -1.32 26.29
N HIS A 383 -18.50 -1.51 26.33
CA HIS A 383 -19.46 -0.46 25.92
C HIS A 383 -19.20 0.87 26.67
N ARG A 384 -18.87 0.83 27.96
CA ARG A 384 -18.47 2.01 28.75
C ARG A 384 -17.26 2.75 28.14
N ASP A 385 -16.25 2.01 27.69
CA ASP A 385 -15.03 2.62 27.15
C ASP A 385 -15.23 3.08 25.69
N LEU A 386 -16.15 2.45 24.95
CA LEU A 386 -16.63 2.92 23.65
C LEU A 386 -17.43 4.23 23.78
N VAL A 387 -18.35 4.31 24.74
CA VAL A 387 -19.06 5.56 25.11
C VAL A 387 -18.06 6.63 25.54
N LYS A 388 -17.04 6.29 26.35
CA LYS A 388 -15.97 7.23 26.70
C LYS A 388 -15.20 7.74 25.47
N LYS A 389 -14.82 6.86 24.53
CA LYS A 389 -14.23 7.27 23.23
C LYS A 389 -15.17 8.20 22.47
N PHE A 390 -16.47 7.88 22.43
CA PHE A 390 -17.47 8.71 21.78
C PHE A 390 -17.52 10.11 22.37
N HIS A 391 -17.65 10.29 23.69
CA HIS A 391 -17.66 11.63 24.31
C HIS A 391 -16.38 12.41 23.97
N CYS A 392 -15.20 11.83 24.18
CA CYS A 392 -13.93 12.50 23.90
C CYS A 392 -13.82 13.02 22.45
N ASN A 393 -14.40 12.30 21.49
CA ASN A 393 -14.43 12.73 20.09
C ASN A 393 -15.59 13.70 19.80
N ALA A 394 -16.79 13.44 20.33
CA ALA A 394 -18.00 14.23 20.07
C ALA A 394 -17.91 15.64 20.66
N THR A 395 -17.34 15.80 21.86
CA THR A 395 -17.16 17.12 22.50
C THR A 395 -16.18 18.03 21.77
N ALA A 396 -15.47 17.52 20.75
CA ALA A 396 -14.71 18.37 19.83
C ALA A 396 -15.62 19.18 18.88
N ALA A 397 -16.90 18.83 18.70
CA ALA A 397 -17.82 19.45 17.74
C ALA A 397 -19.23 19.77 18.27
N VAL A 398 -19.73 19.07 19.29
CA VAL A 398 -21.03 19.35 19.95
C VAL A 398 -20.87 19.52 21.46
N SER A 399 -21.90 20.00 22.18
CA SER A 399 -21.85 20.12 23.63
C SER A 399 -21.85 18.75 24.33
N PRO A 400 -21.39 18.64 25.59
CA PRO A 400 -21.49 17.41 26.37
C PRO A 400 -22.91 16.85 26.48
N GLU A 401 -23.92 17.73 26.58
CA GLU A 401 -25.34 17.39 26.70
C GLU A 401 -25.90 16.82 25.40
N VAL A 402 -25.48 17.35 24.25
CA VAL A 402 -25.80 16.81 22.93
C VAL A 402 -25.07 15.48 22.71
N ALA A 403 -23.83 15.33 23.20
CA ALA A 403 -23.11 14.06 23.15
C ALA A 403 -23.82 12.97 23.99
N GLU A 404 -24.22 13.28 25.23
CA GLU A 404 -25.03 12.36 26.06
C GLU A 404 -26.35 11.99 25.38
N SER A 405 -27.04 12.99 24.80
CA SER A 405 -28.30 12.76 24.06
C SER A 405 -28.10 11.86 22.83
N LEU A 406 -26.95 11.95 22.15
CA LEU A 406 -26.59 11.05 21.05
C LEU A 406 -26.34 9.62 21.54
N VAL A 407 -25.69 9.42 22.69
CA VAL A 407 -25.53 8.10 23.32
C VAL A 407 -26.91 7.52 23.68
N GLU A 408 -27.72 8.26 24.46
CA GLU A 408 -29.06 7.83 24.88
C GLU A 408 -29.99 7.46 23.71
N THR A 409 -29.82 8.11 22.55
CA THR A 409 -30.60 7.88 21.31
C THR A 409 -30.09 6.67 20.54
N ILE A 410 -28.78 6.52 20.37
CA ILE A 410 -28.19 5.41 19.59
C ILE A 410 -28.30 4.08 20.36
N ASP A 411 -28.20 4.09 21.69
CA ASP A 411 -28.39 2.90 22.54
C ASP A 411 -29.84 2.39 22.61
N LYS A 412 -30.79 3.09 21.97
CA LYS A 412 -32.21 2.71 21.87
C LYS A 412 -32.76 2.83 20.45
N LEU A 413 -31.87 2.88 19.45
CA LEU A 413 -32.19 3.20 18.06
C LEU A 413 -33.27 2.29 17.46
N GLU A 414 -33.33 1.02 17.85
CA GLU A 414 -34.37 0.08 17.43
C GLU A 414 -35.78 0.47 17.89
N ASN A 415 -35.90 1.25 18.97
CA ASN A 415 -37.18 1.76 19.50
C ASN A 415 -37.54 3.15 18.94
N LEU A 416 -36.67 3.76 18.13
CA LEU A 416 -36.86 5.10 17.60
C LEU A 416 -37.81 5.06 16.39
N GLU A 417 -39.04 5.54 16.56
CA GLU A 417 -40.00 5.61 15.45
C GLU A 417 -39.60 6.60 14.33
N ASP A 418 -38.72 7.57 14.64
CA ASP A 418 -38.37 8.67 13.74
C ASP A 418 -36.92 9.16 13.95
N CYS A 419 -36.09 9.08 12.91
CA CYS A 419 -34.72 9.57 12.94
C CYS A 419 -34.58 11.11 12.92
N GLY A 420 -35.67 11.88 12.80
CA GLY A 420 -35.65 13.36 12.75
C GLY A 420 -34.90 14.04 13.90
N ASP A 421 -35.06 13.52 15.12
CA ASP A 421 -34.35 14.01 16.31
C ASP A 421 -32.84 13.72 16.24
N LEU A 422 -32.46 12.54 15.74
CA LEU A 422 -31.06 12.14 15.56
C LEU A 422 -30.35 13.03 14.51
N PHE A 423 -31.02 13.38 13.40
CA PHE A 423 -30.48 14.35 12.42
C PHE A 423 -30.31 15.75 13.02
N SER A 424 -31.12 16.11 14.02
CA SER A 424 -31.07 17.41 14.69
C SER A 424 -29.95 17.46 15.75
N LEU A 425 -29.78 16.40 16.54
CA LEU A 425 -28.64 16.25 17.46
C LEU A 425 -27.30 16.33 16.71
N LEU A 426 -27.17 15.71 15.53
CA LEU A 426 -25.92 15.73 14.75
C LEU A 426 -25.54 17.11 14.17
N ARG A 427 -26.46 18.07 14.17
CA ARG A 427 -26.17 19.50 13.90
C ARG A 427 -25.63 20.25 15.12
N GLY A 428 -25.62 19.64 16.31
CA GLY A 428 -25.31 20.33 17.57
C GLY A 428 -26.49 21.10 18.15
N ALA A 429 -27.73 20.76 17.80
CA ALA A 429 -28.92 21.35 18.43
C ALA A 429 -29.23 20.65 19.77
N GLU A 430 -29.48 21.42 20.82
CA GLU A 430 -30.08 20.88 22.04
C GLU A 430 -31.55 20.48 21.77
N LEU A 431 -31.95 19.31 22.26
CA LEU A 431 -33.37 18.91 22.27
C LEU A 431 -34.13 19.77 23.28
N ALA A 432 -35.30 20.29 22.87
CA ALA A 432 -36.20 21.01 23.76
C ALA A 432 -36.62 20.10 24.94
N LYS A 433 -36.45 20.59 26.17
CA LYS A 433 -36.61 19.77 27.39
C LYS A 433 -38.08 19.37 27.68
N ASP A 434 -39.03 20.00 27.01
CA ASP A 434 -40.47 19.93 27.27
C ASP A 434 -41.06 18.51 27.18
N LEU A 435 -40.51 17.65 26.30
CA LEU A 435 -41.00 16.26 26.15
C LEU A 435 -40.74 15.39 27.38
N ARG A 436 -39.72 15.67 28.20
CA ARG A 436 -39.52 14.97 29.49
C ARG A 436 -40.51 15.44 30.57
N GLN A 437 -41.13 16.61 30.40
CA GLN A 437 -42.07 17.16 31.36
C GLN A 437 -43.53 16.78 31.03
N GLN A 438 -43.96 16.86 29.77
CA GLN A 438 -45.28 16.35 29.35
C GLN A 438 -45.48 14.86 29.65
N LYS A 439 -44.41 14.06 29.57
CA LYS A 439 -44.44 12.62 29.92
C LYS A 439 -44.43 12.32 31.42
N ARG A 440 -44.28 13.34 32.28
CA ARG A 440 -44.55 13.28 33.73
C ARG A 440 -45.96 13.77 34.06
N GLU A 441 -46.41 14.84 33.42
CA GLU A 441 -47.73 15.44 33.69
C GLU A 441 -48.90 14.54 33.24
N THR A 442 -48.68 13.69 32.23
CA THR A 442 -49.63 12.64 31.79
C THR A 442 -49.82 11.46 32.76
N LEU A 443 -49.10 11.41 33.88
CA LEU A 443 -49.20 10.35 34.91
C LEU A 443 -49.96 10.75 36.18
N HIS A 444 -50.54 11.96 36.25
CA HIS A 444 -51.35 12.41 37.40
C HIS A 444 -52.78 12.83 37.04
N PRO A 445 -53.74 11.87 36.98
CA PRO A 445 -55.15 12.21 37.12
C PRO A 445 -55.45 12.64 38.57
N SER A 446 -56.02 13.81 38.76
CA SER A 446 -56.39 14.31 40.08
C SER A 446 -57.69 13.67 40.59
N SER A 447 -57.68 13.07 41.81
CA SER A 447 -58.67 13.40 42.87
C SER A 447 -58.61 12.55 44.15
N SER A 448 -58.28 13.23 45.26
CA SER A 448 -58.98 13.13 46.57
C SER A 448 -58.85 11.88 47.48
N ARG A 449 -59.00 12.17 48.80
CA ARG A 449 -59.29 11.27 49.94
C ARG A 449 -58.18 10.33 50.44
N ARG A 450 -57.65 10.65 51.63
CA ARG A 450 -57.06 9.69 52.58
C ARG A 450 -58.10 9.31 53.64
N PRO A 451 -58.17 8.03 54.07
CA PRO A 451 -58.49 7.64 55.45
C PRO A 451 -57.22 7.70 56.34
N PRO A 452 -57.34 7.63 57.69
CA PRO A 452 -56.21 7.79 58.60
C PRO A 452 -55.47 6.48 58.98
N GLU A 453 -54.29 6.67 59.58
CA GLU A 453 -53.58 5.77 60.53
C GLU A 453 -54.49 5.26 61.68
N PRO A 454 -54.17 4.19 62.47
CA PRO A 454 -52.85 3.98 63.12
C PRO A 454 -52.40 2.54 63.57
N LEU A 455 -51.16 2.45 64.12
CA LEU A 455 -50.61 1.40 65.04
C LEU A 455 -50.56 -0.07 64.49
N TRP A 456 -49.82 -1.07 64.97
CA TRP A 456 -48.87 -1.41 66.07
C TRP A 456 -48.00 -2.58 65.50
N GLU A 457 -46.68 -2.76 65.70
CA GLU A 457 -45.79 -3.05 66.86
C GLU A 457 -45.79 -4.48 67.46
N GLN A 458 -44.58 -5.06 67.57
CA GLN A 458 -44.12 -6.21 68.40
C GLN A 458 -44.34 -7.70 68.02
N GLN A 459 -43.21 -8.36 67.71
CA GLN A 459 -42.65 -9.64 68.26
C GLN A 459 -41.35 -9.92 67.43
N GLU A 460 -40.11 -10.03 67.93
CA GLU A 460 -39.51 -10.57 69.18
C GLU A 460 -39.71 -12.10 69.33
N GLU A 461 -38.72 -12.93 69.69
CA GLU A 461 -37.39 -12.78 70.34
C GLU A 461 -36.29 -13.60 69.57
N GLY A 462 -34.97 -13.62 69.85
CA GLY A 462 -34.10 -12.94 70.84
C GLY A 462 -32.65 -13.53 70.87
N GLU A 463 -31.77 -12.93 71.71
CA GLU A 463 -30.54 -13.50 72.38
C GLU A 463 -29.37 -14.14 71.57
N GLU A 464 -28.06 -14.07 71.97
CA GLU A 464 -27.27 -13.20 72.88
C GLU A 464 -25.73 -13.45 72.63
N LYS A 465 -24.83 -12.58 73.17
CA LYS A 465 -23.34 -12.72 73.33
C LYS A 465 -22.48 -12.57 72.04
N GLY A 466 -21.23 -12.07 72.09
CA GLY A 466 -20.44 -11.47 73.18
C GLY A 466 -19.01 -11.06 72.72
N GLU A 467 -18.35 -10.11 73.39
CA GLU A 467 -17.09 -9.47 72.93
C GLU A 467 -15.79 -10.32 73.06
N LYS A 468 -14.80 -10.05 72.18
CA LYS A 468 -13.39 -9.74 72.57
C LYS A 468 -12.50 -9.24 71.41
N THR A 469 -11.27 -8.83 71.75
CA THR A 469 -10.45 -7.82 71.04
C THR A 469 -9.08 -8.29 70.50
N ALA A 470 -8.46 -7.46 69.64
CA ALA A 470 -7.02 -7.37 69.29
C ALA A 470 -6.43 -8.37 68.25
N ALA A 471 -5.41 -8.03 67.42
CA ALA A 471 -4.90 -6.71 66.98
C ALA A 471 -3.91 -6.77 65.78
N ALA A 472 -3.93 -5.72 64.93
CA ALA A 472 -2.82 -5.06 64.19
C ALA A 472 -2.05 -5.75 63.01
N ILE A 473 -1.33 -4.89 62.25
CA ILE A 473 -0.24 -5.13 61.24
C ILE A 473 -0.70 -5.52 59.80
N PRO A 474 -0.22 -4.88 58.71
CA PRO A 474 0.22 -3.49 58.48
C PRO A 474 -0.37 -2.85 57.17
N THR A 475 0.06 -1.63 56.81
CA THR A 475 -0.36 -0.89 55.59
C THR A 475 0.66 -0.85 54.46
N ALA A 476 0.25 -1.03 53.18
CA ALA A 476 0.80 -0.39 51.97
C ALA A 476 0.11 -0.92 50.67
N PRO A 477 0.14 -0.19 49.54
CA PRO A 477 -0.15 1.24 49.37
C PRO A 477 -1.22 1.50 48.28
N VAL A 478 -1.87 2.67 48.30
CA VAL A 478 -2.85 3.09 47.28
C VAL A 478 -2.15 3.65 46.03
N LEU A 479 -2.63 3.28 44.83
CA LEU A 479 -2.20 3.89 43.56
C LEU A 479 -3.00 5.18 43.28
N PRO A 480 -2.36 6.26 42.79
CA PRO A 480 -2.98 7.58 42.72
C PRO A 480 -3.96 7.76 41.55
N SER A 481 -4.94 8.64 41.78
CA SER A 481 -5.93 9.10 40.81
C SER A 481 -5.33 9.93 39.66
N LEU A 482 -5.86 9.77 38.45
CA LEU A 482 -5.52 10.61 37.29
C LEU A 482 -6.37 11.87 37.24
N THR A 483 -5.72 13.03 37.36
CA THR A 483 -6.19 14.41 37.18
C THR A 483 -4.92 15.26 36.97
N LEU A 484 -4.90 16.40 36.26
CA LEU A 484 -5.95 17.28 35.74
C LEU A 484 -5.47 17.94 34.42
N CYS A 485 -6.39 18.55 33.66
CA CYS A 485 -6.02 19.56 32.65
C CYS A 485 -5.76 20.92 33.34
N PRO A 486 -4.84 21.76 32.86
CA PRO A 486 -4.73 23.14 33.31
C PRO A 486 -5.69 24.06 32.55
N SER A 487 -6.56 24.75 33.29
CA SER A 487 -7.25 25.98 32.85
C SER A 487 -6.72 27.19 33.63
N ASP A 488 -7.09 28.38 33.19
CA ASP A 488 -6.92 29.68 33.85
C ASP A 488 -5.49 30.24 33.96
N GLY A 489 -5.23 31.24 33.11
CA GLY A 489 -4.07 32.13 33.16
C GLY A 489 -4.42 33.47 32.53
N ALA A 490 -4.91 34.41 33.34
CA ALA A 490 -5.38 35.72 32.87
C ALA A 490 -4.22 36.71 32.61
N MET A 491 -4.40 37.59 31.62
CA MET A 491 -3.49 38.71 31.30
C MET A 491 -4.31 39.98 30.93
N PRO A 492 -3.76 41.20 31.11
CA PRO A 492 -4.53 42.46 31.10
C PRO A 492 -4.73 43.09 29.70
N PRO A 493 -5.57 44.15 29.56
CA PRO A 493 -6.11 44.59 28.26
C PRO A 493 -5.65 45.98 27.77
N VAL A 494 -6.12 46.37 26.56
CA VAL A 494 -6.13 47.75 25.98
C VAL A 494 -4.75 48.28 25.47
N PRO A 495 -4.64 49.12 24.41
CA PRO A 495 -5.67 49.90 23.68
C PRO A 495 -5.80 49.64 22.16
N ALA A 496 -6.79 50.31 21.55
CA ALA A 496 -7.00 50.43 20.10
C ALA A 496 -6.66 51.85 19.58
N GLY A 497 -6.44 52.02 18.27
CA GLY A 497 -6.29 53.35 17.64
C GLY A 497 -6.12 53.33 16.10
N ALA A 498 -6.79 54.27 15.42
CA ALA A 498 -6.69 54.74 14.01
C ALA A 498 -6.17 53.76 12.91
N ALA A 499 -6.87 53.42 11.81
CA ALA A 499 -7.79 54.13 10.89
C ALA A 499 -7.13 55.07 9.84
N CYS A 500 -7.07 54.63 8.56
CA CYS A 500 -7.24 55.48 7.36
C CYS A 500 -7.34 54.68 6.04
N LYS A 501 -8.25 55.13 5.15
CA LYS A 501 -8.20 55.23 3.65
C LYS A 501 -7.56 54.09 2.82
N GLY A 502 -8.13 53.62 1.70
CA GLY A 502 -9.36 54.01 0.98
C GLY A 502 -9.25 53.75 -0.54
N ILE A 503 -10.25 54.21 -1.31
CA ILE A 503 -10.36 54.23 -2.80
C ILE A 503 -10.84 52.94 -3.48
N LEU A 504 -12.03 53.06 -4.10
CA LEU A 504 -12.56 52.21 -5.18
C LEU A 504 -12.31 52.90 -6.54
N PRO A 505 -12.35 52.17 -7.66
CA PRO A 505 -13.50 52.31 -8.56
C PRO A 505 -13.92 50.98 -9.22
N GLN A 506 -15.04 50.82 -9.93
CA GLN A 506 -16.41 51.34 -9.94
C GLN A 506 -16.99 50.90 -11.31
N LEU A 507 -18.21 50.33 -11.34
CA LEU A 507 -19.08 50.23 -12.54
C LEU A 507 -18.54 49.30 -13.67
N ILE A 508 -19.35 48.75 -14.60
CA ILE A 508 -20.65 49.17 -15.14
C ILE A 508 -21.74 48.07 -15.01
N SER A 509 -23.00 48.51 -14.91
CA SER A 509 -24.23 47.70 -14.86
C SER A 509 -24.84 47.43 -16.24
N GLY A 510 -25.57 46.32 -16.40
CA GLY A 510 -26.42 46.05 -17.57
C GLY A 510 -27.56 45.12 -17.19
N ASP A 511 -28.80 45.61 -17.25
CA ASP A 511 -30.02 44.94 -16.78
C ASP A 511 -30.93 44.53 -17.95
N GLY A 512 -31.94 43.69 -17.68
CA GLY A 512 -33.05 43.41 -18.61
C GLY A 512 -33.16 41.96 -19.08
N GLY A 513 -34.36 41.38 -18.95
CA GLY A 513 -34.68 40.04 -19.45
C GLY A 513 -36.10 39.93 -20.01
N ALA A 514 -36.35 38.92 -20.84
CA ALA A 514 -37.70 38.51 -21.29
C ALA A 514 -37.71 37.07 -21.85
N ARG A 515 -38.88 36.43 -21.81
CA ARG A 515 -39.29 35.26 -22.63
C ARG A 515 -40.69 35.55 -23.19
N PRO A 516 -41.05 35.06 -24.39
CA PRO A 516 -41.91 33.87 -24.45
C PRO A 516 -41.56 32.86 -25.59
N ARG A 517 -42.41 31.83 -25.77
CA ARG A 517 -42.36 30.73 -26.77
C ARG A 517 -43.35 31.03 -27.96
N PRO A 518 -43.86 30.08 -28.81
CA PRO A 518 -43.47 28.69 -29.16
C PRO A 518 -43.59 28.24 -30.66
N LEU A 519 -42.98 27.08 -31.01
CA LEU A 519 -43.42 26.08 -32.05
C LEU A 519 -43.44 26.49 -33.55
N PRO A 520 -43.62 25.57 -34.55
CA PRO A 520 -43.87 24.11 -34.57
C PRO A 520 -42.57 23.27 -34.84
N GLY A 521 -42.49 22.06 -35.45
CA GLY A 521 -43.46 21.20 -36.16
C GLY A 521 -42.93 19.77 -36.50
N HIS A 522 -43.42 19.15 -37.61
CA HIS A 522 -43.17 17.73 -38.02
C HIS A 522 -42.63 17.59 -39.46
N VAL A 523 -41.97 16.45 -39.78
CA VAL A 523 -42.41 15.41 -40.78
C VAL A 523 -41.26 14.41 -41.10
N THR A 524 -41.61 13.14 -41.32
CA THR A 524 -40.77 12.06 -41.88
C THR A 524 -41.53 11.36 -43.02
N PRO A 525 -40.90 10.95 -44.13
CA PRO A 525 -40.61 9.51 -44.31
C PRO A 525 -39.30 9.19 -45.09
N GLY A 526 -38.93 7.90 -45.18
CA GLY A 526 -37.95 7.34 -46.16
C GLY A 526 -38.66 6.76 -47.40
N PRO A 527 -38.16 5.68 -48.08
CA PRO A 527 -36.89 4.94 -47.92
C PRO A 527 -36.15 4.60 -49.26
N GLY A 528 -35.09 3.78 -49.22
CA GLY A 528 -34.42 3.13 -50.39
C GLY A 528 -32.95 2.75 -50.08
N SER A 529 -32.46 1.51 -50.18
CA SER A 529 -32.24 0.61 -51.35
C SER A 529 -31.04 1.00 -52.22
N ALA A 530 -30.08 0.14 -52.61
CA ALA A 530 -29.74 -1.27 -52.30
C ALA A 530 -28.24 -1.51 -52.74
N ASP A 531 -27.60 -2.68 -52.90
CA ASP A 531 -27.95 -4.12 -52.79
C ASP A 531 -26.65 -4.97 -52.62
N GLY A 532 -26.76 -6.31 -52.52
CA GLY A 532 -25.65 -7.29 -52.53
C GLY A 532 -25.06 -7.63 -51.14
N GLY A 533 -24.72 -8.87 -50.78
CA GLY A 533 -24.58 -10.12 -51.56
C GLY A 533 -23.11 -10.61 -51.49
N SER A 534 -22.76 -11.84 -51.09
CA SER A 534 -23.59 -13.01 -50.73
C SER A 534 -22.88 -13.93 -49.71
N ALA A 535 -23.54 -15.05 -49.37
CA ALA A 535 -23.09 -16.13 -48.47
C ALA A 535 -21.83 -16.89 -49.03
N GLN A 536 -21.27 -17.94 -48.42
CA GLN A 536 -21.89 -19.03 -47.64
C GLN A 536 -20.82 -19.96 -47.02
N ASP A 537 -21.02 -20.48 -45.78
CA ASP A 537 -20.93 -21.94 -45.60
C ASP A 537 -21.54 -22.55 -44.31
N GLN A 538 -21.92 -23.83 -44.47
CA GLN A 538 -22.47 -24.89 -43.59
C GLN A 538 -22.41 -24.76 -42.03
N LYS A 539 -23.51 -24.89 -41.26
CA LYS A 539 -24.50 -25.99 -41.04
C LYS A 539 -24.06 -27.12 -40.06
N ARG A 540 -24.80 -27.30 -38.96
CA ARG A 540 -25.48 -28.57 -38.55
C ARG A 540 -26.45 -28.40 -37.35
N LEU A 541 -27.64 -29.03 -37.46
CA LEU A 541 -28.58 -29.57 -36.44
C LEU A 541 -28.92 -28.70 -35.19
N ARG A 542 -30.16 -28.24 -34.87
CA ARG A 542 -31.58 -28.71 -34.91
C ARG A 542 -32.13 -29.49 -33.68
N ASN A 543 -33.04 -28.81 -32.96
CA ASN A 543 -34.36 -29.21 -32.43
C ASN A 543 -34.56 -30.32 -31.35
N ALA A 544 -35.07 -29.89 -30.18
CA ALA A 544 -36.30 -30.33 -29.45
C ALA A 544 -36.48 -29.39 -28.21
N ASP A 545 -37.64 -28.85 -27.78
CA ASP A 545 -38.97 -29.39 -27.41
C ASP A 545 -38.96 -30.35 -26.19
N ARG A 546 -39.83 -30.26 -25.15
CA ARG A 546 -40.83 -29.23 -24.73
C ARG A 546 -41.41 -29.55 -23.32
N CYS A 547 -42.04 -28.54 -22.67
CA CYS A 547 -43.19 -28.63 -21.73
C CYS A 547 -43.11 -29.16 -20.27
N TRP A 548 -43.85 -28.43 -19.39
CA TRP A 548 -44.61 -28.87 -18.18
C TRP A 548 -43.86 -29.26 -16.87
N SER A 549 -44.41 -29.07 -15.65
CA SER A 549 -45.54 -28.22 -15.17
C SER A 549 -45.54 -28.02 -13.62
N LEU A 550 -46.53 -27.27 -13.11
CA LEU A 550 -46.75 -26.74 -11.75
C LEU A 550 -46.73 -27.73 -10.54
N ALA A 551 -46.22 -27.27 -9.38
CA ALA A 551 -46.71 -27.69 -8.05
C ALA A 551 -46.37 -26.71 -6.88
N ARG A 552 -47.32 -26.57 -5.94
CA ARG A 552 -47.26 -26.09 -4.53
C ARG A 552 -48.28 -26.97 -3.74
N PRO A 553 -48.31 -27.07 -2.39
CA PRO A 553 -47.79 -26.17 -1.34
C PRO A 553 -46.63 -26.83 -0.54
N GLY A 554 -46.40 -26.70 0.78
CA GLY A 554 -47.18 -26.07 1.86
C GLY A 554 -46.48 -25.98 3.25
N TRP A 555 -47.22 -26.30 4.31
CA TRP A 555 -46.88 -26.07 5.73
C TRP A 555 -46.52 -27.37 6.50
N GLY A 556 -45.74 -27.28 7.59
CA GLY A 556 -45.64 -28.36 8.59
C GLY A 556 -44.57 -28.24 9.69
N SER A 557 -45.01 -27.95 10.93
CA SER A 557 -44.50 -28.42 12.25
C SER A 557 -43.00 -28.61 12.58
N ARG A 558 -42.56 -27.95 13.67
CA ARG A 558 -41.52 -28.38 14.67
C ARG A 558 -41.96 -29.68 15.41
N PRO A 559 -41.14 -30.44 16.21
CA PRO A 559 -40.00 -29.98 17.04
C PRO A 559 -38.79 -30.94 17.30
N TRP A 560 -37.91 -30.44 18.19
CA TRP A 560 -36.89 -31.00 19.13
C TRP A 560 -37.03 -32.44 19.70
N PRO A 561 -36.09 -33.00 20.55
CA PRO A 561 -34.69 -32.63 20.92
C PRO A 561 -33.67 -33.82 21.05
N GLY A 562 -32.44 -33.58 21.54
CA GLY A 562 -31.51 -34.56 22.18
C GLY A 562 -30.02 -34.34 21.80
N CYS A 563 -29.04 -34.12 22.69
CA CYS A 563 -28.48 -34.95 23.80
C CYS A 563 -27.74 -36.23 23.33
N CYS A 564 -26.56 -36.62 23.85
CA CYS A 564 -25.64 -36.03 24.83
C CYS A 564 -24.25 -36.73 24.80
N CYS A 565 -23.26 -36.23 25.57
CA CYS A 565 -22.01 -36.91 26.03
C CYS A 565 -20.98 -37.38 24.96
N CYS A 566 -19.70 -36.99 24.99
CA CYS A 566 -18.62 -37.17 26.00
C CYS A 566 -17.95 -38.55 26.01
N CYS A 567 -16.64 -38.61 25.70
CA CYS A 567 -15.65 -39.38 26.47
C CYS A 567 -14.20 -38.92 26.17
N CYS A 568 -13.26 -39.25 27.05
CA CYS A 568 -11.85 -38.82 26.98
C CYS A 568 -10.87 -40.00 27.15
N CYS A 569 -9.66 -39.86 26.59
CA CYS A 569 -8.34 -40.33 27.08
C CYS A 569 -7.35 -40.41 25.89
N ARG A 570 -6.02 -40.46 26.04
CA ARG A 570 -4.96 -39.93 26.93
C ARG A 570 -3.69 -40.73 26.55
N CYS A 571 -2.52 -40.29 27.02
CA CYS A 571 -1.19 -40.91 26.83
C CYS A 571 -0.57 -40.74 25.42
N CYS A 572 0.75 -40.60 25.19
CA CYS A 572 1.96 -40.17 25.92
C CYS A 572 3.15 -40.94 25.31
N ASN A 573 4.22 -40.27 24.85
CA ASN A 573 5.59 -40.79 24.88
C ASN A 573 6.68 -39.76 24.52
N ARG A 574 7.92 -40.02 24.97
CA ARG A 574 9.20 -39.25 24.86
C ARG A 574 10.36 -40.17 25.34
N PRO A 575 11.67 -39.80 25.26
CA PRO A 575 12.32 -38.65 24.61
C PRO A 575 13.00 -39.09 23.28
N PRO A 576 14.33 -39.33 23.07
CA PRO A 576 15.59 -39.06 23.82
C PRO A 576 16.27 -37.73 23.38
N ALA A 577 17.59 -37.55 23.59
CA ALA A 577 18.40 -36.41 23.09
C ALA A 577 19.93 -36.69 23.09
N GLU A 578 20.70 -35.98 22.24
CA GLU A 578 22.19 -35.88 22.27
C GLU A 578 22.65 -34.45 21.93
N ARG A 579 23.44 -33.76 22.79
CA ARG A 579 24.92 -33.62 22.89
C ARG A 579 25.52 -32.42 22.13
N ARG A 580 26.54 -31.77 22.75
CA ARG A 580 27.35 -30.64 22.23
C ARG A 580 28.80 -31.08 21.95
N PRO A 581 29.56 -30.29 21.17
CA PRO A 581 30.88 -29.82 21.64
C PRO A 581 31.05 -28.29 21.49
N ALA A 582 32.26 -27.73 21.67
CA ALA A 582 32.49 -26.28 21.78
C ALA A 582 33.90 -25.79 21.38
N ARG A 583 33.99 -24.46 21.12
CA ARG A 583 35.18 -23.58 21.07
C ARG A 583 36.26 -23.78 19.99
N ALA A 584 36.57 -22.67 19.30
CA ALA A 584 37.93 -22.27 18.92
C ALA A 584 38.06 -20.73 18.98
N ARG A 585 39.29 -20.20 19.04
CA ARG A 585 39.65 -18.77 18.95
C ARG A 585 40.79 -18.61 17.94
N ALA A 586 40.82 -17.50 17.21
CA ALA A 586 42.01 -16.98 16.54
C ALA A 586 41.97 -15.43 16.54
N ALA A 587 43.13 -14.78 16.39
CA ALA A 587 43.26 -13.33 16.37
C ALA A 587 44.45 -12.89 15.49
N GLY A 588 44.38 -11.68 14.93
CA GLY A 588 45.44 -11.04 14.16
C GLY A 588 45.33 -9.52 14.25
N ARG A 589 46.45 -8.81 14.06
CA ARG A 589 46.58 -7.34 14.16
C ARG A 589 47.49 -6.81 13.03
N PHE A 590 47.50 -5.48 12.89
CA PHE A 590 48.61 -4.66 12.35
C PHE A 590 48.83 -4.72 10.82
N LEU A 591 49.39 -3.70 10.15
CA LEU A 591 49.91 -2.38 10.60
C LEU A 591 49.70 -1.27 9.53
N THR A 592 50.05 -0.04 9.90
CA THR A 592 49.84 1.26 9.21
C THR A 592 50.92 1.65 8.18
N GLY A 593 50.65 2.65 7.33
CA GLY A 593 51.70 3.40 6.62
C GLY A 593 51.19 4.65 5.87
N GLU A 594 51.68 5.85 6.24
CA GLU A 594 51.53 7.12 5.48
C GLU A 594 52.74 7.35 4.54
N TYR A 595 52.69 8.35 3.64
CA TYR A 595 53.74 9.39 3.51
C TYR A 595 53.27 10.64 2.72
N ARG A 596 54.06 11.73 2.71
CA ARG A 596 53.70 13.10 2.28
C ARG A 596 54.61 13.73 1.20
N GLY A 597 54.07 14.69 0.42
CA GLY A 597 54.77 15.78 -0.33
C GLY A 597 53.76 16.52 -1.24
N ARG A 598 53.56 17.86 -1.30
CA ARG A 598 54.43 19.07 -1.41
C ARG A 598 55.22 19.14 -2.73
N SER A 599 55.26 20.27 -3.48
CA SER A 599 54.65 21.61 -3.32
C SER A 599 54.81 22.52 -4.57
N SER A 600 54.04 23.65 -4.63
CA SER A 600 54.38 24.98 -5.25
C SER A 600 54.70 25.10 -6.77
N ALA A 601 54.50 26.23 -7.48
CA ALA A 601 53.69 27.47 -7.31
C ALA A 601 53.76 28.36 -8.60
N GLY A 602 52.94 29.42 -8.70
CA GLY A 602 52.98 30.48 -9.74
C GLY A 602 51.97 30.28 -10.88
N LEU A 603 50.98 31.16 -11.15
CA LEU A 603 50.93 32.61 -11.46
C LEU A 603 51.28 32.97 -12.92
N GLY A 604 50.25 33.36 -13.68
CA GLY A 604 50.34 33.93 -15.03
C GLY A 604 48.94 34.18 -15.62
N SER A 605 48.68 35.37 -16.16
CA SER A 605 47.33 35.81 -16.58
C SER A 605 47.22 36.07 -18.09
N GLY A 606 46.17 35.55 -18.74
CA GLY A 606 45.83 35.92 -20.12
C GLY A 606 44.48 35.36 -20.57
N ARG A 607 43.62 36.20 -21.16
CA ARG A 607 42.37 35.77 -21.83
C ARG A 607 42.58 35.78 -23.35
N GLN A 608 42.36 34.66 -24.02
CA GLN A 608 42.04 34.61 -25.45
C GLN A 608 41.23 33.36 -25.79
N ARG A 609 40.47 33.40 -26.90
CA ARG A 609 39.70 32.27 -27.43
C ARG A 609 40.51 31.55 -28.50
N ALA A 610 40.59 30.21 -28.45
CA ALA A 610 40.96 29.38 -29.59
C ALA A 610 40.39 27.95 -29.43
N GLN A 611 39.73 27.48 -30.50
CA GLN A 611 39.86 26.21 -31.25
C GLN A 611 40.41 24.89 -30.60
N PRO A 612 40.25 23.72 -31.26
CA PRO A 612 40.27 22.42 -30.58
C PRO A 612 41.65 21.93 -30.14
N PHE A 613 41.65 21.03 -29.15
CA PHE A 613 42.84 20.47 -28.52
C PHE A 613 43.39 19.26 -29.27
N GLU A 614 44.69 19.26 -29.58
CA GLU A 614 45.45 18.02 -29.77
C GLU A 614 45.85 17.40 -28.41
N PRO A 615 45.91 16.07 -28.28
CA PRO A 615 46.26 15.42 -27.02
C PRO A 615 47.79 15.30 -26.84
N GLY A 616 48.33 15.86 -25.76
CA GLY A 616 49.74 15.75 -25.39
C GLY A 616 49.95 15.37 -23.93
N LEU A 617 50.88 14.42 -23.68
CA LEU A 617 51.37 13.92 -22.38
C LEU A 617 50.37 13.12 -21.51
N PRO A 618 50.84 12.03 -20.87
CA PRO A 618 51.56 10.91 -21.49
C PRO A 618 50.69 9.64 -21.45
N LEU A 619 50.74 8.84 -22.51
CA LEU A 619 50.01 7.57 -22.55
C LEU A 619 50.51 6.63 -21.44
N ARG A 620 49.60 6.18 -20.56
CA ARG A 620 49.81 4.90 -19.85
C ARG A 620 49.93 3.79 -20.91
N PRO A 621 50.76 2.75 -20.67
CA PRO A 621 50.95 1.69 -21.65
C PRO A 621 49.62 1.02 -22.02
N PRO A 622 49.44 0.58 -23.27
CA PRO A 622 48.19 0.00 -23.74
C PRO A 622 47.83 -1.24 -22.91
N VAL A 623 46.63 -1.24 -22.33
CA VAL A 623 46.19 -2.34 -21.46
C VAL A 623 45.92 -3.58 -22.32
N THR A 624 46.90 -4.47 -22.33
CA THR A 624 46.78 -5.81 -22.90
C THR A 624 45.99 -6.69 -21.93
N LEU A 625 44.98 -7.39 -22.46
CA LEU A 625 44.16 -8.39 -21.74
C LEU A 625 43.41 -7.88 -20.49
N LEU A 626 42.40 -7.03 -20.68
CA LEU A 626 41.31 -6.82 -19.71
C LEU A 626 40.39 -8.06 -19.62
N SER A 627 40.90 -9.16 -19.05
CA SER A 627 40.15 -10.43 -18.88
C SER A 627 39.45 -10.58 -17.53
N SER A 628 39.61 -9.62 -16.60
CA SER A 628 38.87 -9.59 -15.33
C SER A 628 38.16 -8.26 -15.14
N ARG A 629 36.83 -8.34 -14.96
CA ARG A 629 36.03 -7.23 -14.42
C ARG A 629 36.36 -7.09 -12.94
N ARG A 630 36.43 -5.87 -12.43
CA ARG A 630 36.71 -5.60 -11.02
C ARG A 630 35.55 -6.08 -10.17
N ARG A 631 35.75 -7.15 -9.41
CA ARG A 631 34.75 -7.65 -8.46
C ARG A 631 34.72 -6.80 -7.18
N PHE A 632 33.57 -6.76 -6.51
CA PHE A 632 33.46 -6.27 -5.14
C PHE A 632 33.77 -7.39 -4.14
N ASP A 633 34.26 -7.04 -2.95
CA ASP A 633 34.44 -8.00 -1.84
C ASP A 633 33.11 -8.60 -1.35
N ARG A 634 32.01 -7.82 -1.49
CA ARG A 634 30.62 -8.24 -1.35
C ARG A 634 29.69 -7.21 -2.02
N ARG A 635 28.43 -7.59 -2.26
CA ARG A 635 27.41 -6.70 -2.83
C ARG A 635 27.24 -5.44 -1.94
N PRO A 636 27.49 -4.22 -2.46
CA PRO A 636 27.14 -3.00 -1.74
C PRO A 636 25.61 -2.93 -1.57
N ARG A 637 25.15 -2.30 -0.48
CA ARG A 637 23.71 -2.08 -0.31
C ARG A 637 23.18 -1.17 -1.43
N PRO A 638 21.98 -1.42 -1.98
CA PRO A 638 21.27 -0.45 -2.80
C PRO A 638 21.22 0.92 -2.13
N ASP A 639 21.49 1.97 -2.89
CA ASP A 639 21.24 3.34 -2.48
C ASP A 639 19.71 3.60 -2.44
N PRO A 640 19.17 4.33 -1.45
CA PRO A 640 17.73 4.61 -1.36
C PRO A 640 17.13 5.32 -2.59
N PHE A 641 17.94 5.97 -3.43
CA PHE A 641 17.52 6.55 -4.71
C PHE A 641 17.34 5.49 -5.81
N CYS A 642 18.13 4.41 -5.78
CA CYS A 642 18.03 3.31 -6.74
C CYS A 642 16.84 2.42 -6.40
N GLN A 643 15.66 2.76 -6.93
CA GLN A 643 14.42 2.01 -6.70
C GLN A 643 13.86 1.46 -8.02
N ALA A 644 13.71 0.14 -8.10
CA ALA A 644 12.89 -0.46 -9.15
C ALA A 644 11.40 -0.19 -8.86
N ARG A 645 10.68 0.35 -9.85
CA ARG A 645 9.22 0.51 -9.78
C ARG A 645 8.50 -0.84 -9.58
N TYR A 646 9.12 -1.93 -10.03
CA TYR A 646 8.71 -3.31 -9.78
C TYR A 646 9.97 -4.13 -9.44
N THR A 647 10.06 -4.66 -8.22
CA THR A 647 11.15 -5.57 -7.81
C THR A 647 10.84 -6.98 -8.27
N PHE A 648 11.21 -7.31 -9.51
CA PHE A 648 11.09 -8.68 -10.07
C PHE A 648 11.98 -9.67 -9.31
N CYS A 649 13.21 -9.26 -8.99
CA CYS A 649 14.17 -10.07 -8.27
C CYS A 649 14.20 -9.75 -6.76
N PRO A 650 13.79 -10.67 -5.87
CA PRO A 650 14.13 -10.62 -4.45
C PRO A 650 15.58 -11.06 -4.26
N SER A 651 16.49 -10.10 -4.09
CA SER A 651 17.90 -10.37 -3.79
C SER A 651 18.06 -10.98 -2.39
N GLY A 652 18.02 -12.31 -2.31
CA GLY A 652 17.99 -13.05 -1.05
C GLY A 652 17.22 -14.38 -1.10
N SER A 653 16.56 -14.73 -2.22
CA SER A 653 16.09 -16.11 -2.43
C SER A 653 17.27 -17.08 -2.42
N ALA A 654 17.22 -18.11 -1.58
CA ALA A 654 18.18 -19.21 -1.62
C ALA A 654 18.02 -20.02 -2.90
N PHE A 655 19.14 -20.44 -3.50
CA PHE A 655 19.12 -21.42 -4.58
C PHE A 655 18.71 -22.79 -4.02
N PRO A 656 17.89 -23.59 -4.73
CA PRO A 656 17.52 -24.91 -4.26
C PRO A 656 18.73 -25.85 -4.24
N GLU A 657 18.88 -26.66 -3.19
CA GLU A 657 19.85 -27.74 -3.17
C GLU A 657 19.26 -29.01 -3.78
N MET A 658 19.92 -29.56 -4.80
CA MET A 658 19.57 -30.85 -5.40
C MET A 658 20.33 -31.98 -4.70
N ARG A 659 19.81 -33.20 -4.68
CA ARG A 659 20.62 -34.36 -4.28
C ARG A 659 21.64 -34.66 -5.37
N GLU A 660 22.83 -35.13 -5.00
CA GLU A 660 23.90 -35.41 -5.97
C GLU A 660 23.47 -36.39 -7.09
N THR A 661 22.59 -37.32 -6.76
CA THR A 661 21.99 -38.32 -7.66
C THR A 661 20.80 -37.83 -8.49
N ASP A 662 20.29 -36.61 -8.25
CA ASP A 662 19.19 -36.07 -9.06
C ASP A 662 19.67 -35.82 -10.49
N VAL A 663 18.80 -36.04 -11.48
CA VAL A 663 19.08 -35.77 -12.90
C VAL A 663 18.24 -34.58 -13.35
N LEU A 664 18.88 -33.56 -13.91
CA LEU A 664 18.22 -32.34 -14.35
C LEU A 664 18.41 -32.12 -15.86
N ALA A 665 17.31 -31.87 -16.57
CA ALA A 665 17.34 -31.35 -17.93
C ALA A 665 17.54 -29.83 -17.89
N VAL A 666 18.52 -29.31 -18.65
CA VAL A 666 18.83 -27.88 -18.75
C VAL A 666 18.23 -27.31 -20.03
N TYR A 667 17.55 -26.18 -19.95
CA TYR A 667 16.84 -25.52 -21.05
C TYR A 667 17.35 -24.11 -21.29
N ARG A 668 17.37 -23.70 -22.56
CA ARG A 668 17.30 -22.28 -22.93
C ARG A 668 15.85 -21.83 -22.83
N LEU A 669 15.66 -20.65 -22.27
CA LEU A 669 14.42 -19.87 -22.28
C LEU A 669 14.72 -18.52 -22.95
N GLN A 670 13.81 -18.04 -23.80
CA GLN A 670 13.98 -16.77 -24.50
C GLN A 670 12.64 -16.17 -24.93
N ALA A 671 12.43 -14.86 -24.78
CA ALA A 671 11.20 -14.14 -25.14
C ALA A 671 11.45 -12.67 -25.60
N PRO A 672 10.63 -12.09 -26.50
CA PRO A 672 10.83 -10.74 -27.04
C PRO A 672 10.28 -9.64 -26.11
N VAL A 673 11.18 -8.81 -25.55
CA VAL A 673 10.84 -7.85 -24.48
C VAL A 673 10.06 -6.65 -25.01
N TRP A 674 10.45 -6.13 -26.16
CA TRP A 674 9.92 -4.86 -26.68
C TRP A 674 8.63 -5.05 -27.49
N GLU A 675 8.43 -6.22 -28.10
CA GLU A 675 7.20 -6.58 -28.80
C GLU A 675 6.03 -6.74 -27.82
N PHE A 676 6.25 -7.46 -26.70
CA PHE A 676 5.28 -7.58 -25.62
C PHE A 676 4.86 -6.22 -25.01
N LYS A 677 5.79 -5.26 -24.94
CA LYS A 677 5.59 -3.99 -24.24
C LYS A 677 5.12 -2.82 -25.12
N TYR A 678 5.49 -2.82 -26.39
CA TYR A 678 5.23 -1.71 -27.34
C TYR A 678 4.61 -2.17 -28.67
N GLY A 679 4.29 -3.45 -28.82
CA GLY A 679 3.75 -4.04 -30.04
C GLY A 679 4.73 -4.03 -31.22
N GLY A 680 4.17 -4.21 -32.42
CA GLY A 680 4.93 -4.28 -33.67
C GLY A 680 5.77 -3.04 -34.01
N LEU A 681 5.51 -1.88 -33.38
CA LEU A 681 6.26 -0.64 -33.58
C LEU A 681 7.76 -0.80 -33.32
N LEU A 682 8.14 -1.67 -32.38
CA LEU A 682 9.53 -1.93 -32.01
C LEU A 682 9.92 -3.42 -32.02
N GLY A 683 8.97 -4.35 -32.21
CA GLY A 683 9.25 -5.79 -32.27
C GLY A 683 10.30 -6.20 -33.31
N HIS A 684 10.37 -5.48 -34.44
CA HIS A 684 11.38 -5.67 -35.49
C HIS A 684 12.84 -5.58 -35.01
N LEU A 685 13.12 -4.94 -33.85
CA LEU A 685 14.47 -4.84 -33.28
C LEU A 685 14.97 -6.15 -32.63
N LYS A 686 14.11 -7.15 -32.42
CA LYS A 686 14.45 -8.47 -31.85
C LYS A 686 15.33 -8.39 -30.58
N ILE A 687 14.89 -7.56 -29.64
CA ILE A 687 15.48 -7.46 -28.31
C ILE A 687 14.84 -8.53 -27.42
N MET A 688 15.61 -9.60 -27.18
CA MET A 688 15.19 -10.76 -26.41
C MET A 688 15.68 -10.64 -24.96
N HIS A 689 14.93 -11.23 -24.03
CA HIS A 689 15.39 -11.60 -22.70
C HIS A 689 15.76 -13.09 -22.73
N ASP A 690 16.91 -13.43 -22.15
CA ASP A 690 17.48 -14.78 -22.17
C ASP A 690 17.61 -15.34 -20.74
N ALA A 691 17.18 -16.58 -20.53
CA ALA A 691 17.20 -17.26 -19.24
C ALA A 691 17.57 -18.75 -19.35
N VAL A 692 17.89 -19.38 -18.20
CA VAL A 692 18.19 -20.81 -18.10
C VAL A 692 17.11 -21.52 -17.29
N GLY A 693 16.41 -22.47 -17.92
CA GLY A 693 15.45 -23.35 -17.27
C GLY A 693 16.10 -24.63 -16.77
N PHE A 694 15.59 -25.19 -15.67
CA PHE A 694 16.01 -26.49 -15.13
C PHE A 694 14.77 -27.34 -14.81
N ARG A 695 14.79 -28.62 -15.15
CA ARG A 695 13.73 -29.57 -14.78
C ARG A 695 14.32 -30.81 -14.12
N SER A 696 13.93 -31.07 -12.88
CA SER A 696 14.31 -32.30 -12.17
C SER A 696 13.48 -33.47 -12.65
N SER A 697 14.13 -34.48 -13.23
CA SER A 697 13.47 -35.71 -13.69
C SER A 697 12.92 -36.56 -12.53
N LEU A 698 13.41 -36.35 -11.30
CA LEU A 698 13.06 -37.16 -10.13
C LEU A 698 12.00 -36.51 -9.23
N THR A 699 11.89 -35.18 -9.21
CA THR A 699 10.81 -34.47 -8.46
C THR A 699 9.73 -33.90 -9.37
N GLY A 700 9.93 -33.90 -10.68
CA GLY A 700 9.03 -33.27 -11.66
C GLY A 700 9.07 -31.74 -11.68
N LYS A 701 9.71 -31.10 -10.68
CA LYS A 701 9.78 -29.65 -10.54
C LYS A 701 10.56 -28.99 -11.68
N ASN A 702 9.99 -27.90 -12.18
CA ASN A 702 10.62 -26.95 -13.09
C ASN A 702 11.14 -25.76 -12.29
N TYR A 703 12.19 -25.10 -12.79
CA TYR A 703 12.76 -23.88 -12.23
C TYR A 703 13.31 -22.97 -13.32
N THR A 704 13.39 -21.68 -13.05
CA THR A 704 13.93 -20.66 -13.97
C THR A 704 14.99 -19.82 -13.28
N MET A 705 16.12 -19.60 -13.96
CA MET A 705 17.21 -18.73 -13.51
C MET A 705 17.47 -17.63 -14.54
N GLU A 706 17.37 -16.37 -14.09
CA GLU A 706 17.43 -15.17 -14.94
C GLU A 706 18.40 -14.16 -14.35
N TRP A 707 19.07 -13.37 -15.20
CA TRP A 707 19.88 -12.24 -14.72
C TRP A 707 19.13 -10.92 -14.94
N TYR A 708 18.58 -10.39 -13.85
CA TYR A 708 17.84 -9.14 -13.83
C TYR A 708 18.75 -7.96 -13.53
N GLU A 709 18.41 -6.82 -14.13
CA GLU A 709 18.87 -5.52 -13.69
C GLU A 709 18.04 -5.06 -12.48
N LEU A 710 18.71 -4.75 -11.35
CA LEU A 710 18.02 -4.57 -10.07
C LEU A 710 17.15 -3.31 -9.99
N PHE A 711 17.37 -2.35 -10.90
CA PHE A 711 16.75 -1.01 -10.84
C PHE A 711 16.06 -0.59 -12.16
N GLN A 712 15.75 -1.54 -13.04
CA GLN A 712 15.19 -1.36 -14.41
C GLN A 712 16.19 -0.84 -15.46
N LEU A 713 16.11 -1.38 -16.69
CA LEU A 713 17.13 -1.26 -17.74
C LEU A 713 17.54 0.17 -18.08
N GLY A 714 16.60 1.12 -18.06
CA GLY A 714 16.92 2.53 -18.28
C GLY A 714 17.88 3.11 -17.23
N ASN A 715 17.59 2.87 -15.95
CA ASN A 715 18.36 3.37 -14.81
C ASN A 715 19.71 2.64 -14.62
N CYS A 716 19.82 1.43 -15.20
CA CYS A 716 21.06 0.67 -15.24
C CYS A 716 21.94 1.04 -16.44
N THR A 717 21.35 1.54 -17.54
CA THR A 717 22.06 1.90 -18.79
C THR A 717 22.49 3.37 -18.83
N PHE A 718 21.76 4.27 -18.16
CA PHE A 718 22.01 5.71 -18.13
C PHE A 718 21.94 6.26 -16.70
N PRO A 719 22.73 7.29 -16.36
CA PRO A 719 22.81 7.81 -15.00
C PRO A 719 21.70 8.82 -14.69
N HIS A 720 21.44 8.98 -13.40
CA HIS A 720 20.60 10.05 -12.87
C HIS A 720 21.43 11.31 -12.61
N LEU A 721 20.99 12.45 -13.13
CA LEU A 721 21.62 13.74 -12.86
C LEU A 721 20.91 14.44 -11.69
N ARG A 722 21.48 14.34 -10.49
CA ARG A 722 20.97 15.01 -9.27
C ARG A 722 21.46 16.46 -9.23
N PRO A 723 20.63 17.49 -8.93
CA PRO A 723 21.05 18.89 -9.00
C PRO A 723 22.24 19.24 -8.12
N GLU A 724 22.26 18.72 -6.89
CA GLU A 724 23.26 19.02 -5.85
C GLU A 724 24.63 18.33 -6.10
N ASP A 725 24.64 17.20 -6.81
CA ASP A 725 25.86 16.43 -7.08
C ASP A 725 26.48 16.83 -8.42
N PRO A 726 27.82 17.02 -8.52
CA PRO A 726 28.49 17.21 -9.80
C PRO A 726 28.50 15.94 -10.66
N ALA A 727 28.65 14.77 -10.04
CA ALA A 727 28.76 13.48 -10.71
C ALA A 727 27.41 12.94 -11.24
N PRO A 728 27.36 12.31 -12.43
CA PRO A 728 26.24 11.46 -12.84
C PRO A 728 26.14 10.22 -11.94
N PHE A 729 24.98 9.98 -11.33
CA PHE A 729 24.76 8.92 -10.35
C PHE A 729 24.22 7.63 -11.01
N TRP A 730 24.91 6.50 -10.80
CA TRP A 730 24.63 5.25 -11.50
C TRP A 730 23.89 4.23 -10.63
N CYS A 731 22.76 3.72 -11.13
CA CYS A 731 22.03 2.59 -10.56
C CYS A 731 22.27 1.31 -11.39
N ASN A 732 23.53 1.03 -11.75
CA ASN A 732 23.89 -0.07 -12.66
C ASN A 732 24.22 -1.40 -11.94
N GLN A 733 23.30 -1.89 -11.10
CA GLN A 733 23.46 -3.20 -10.44
C GLN A 733 22.59 -4.30 -11.07
N GLY A 734 23.11 -5.53 -11.09
CA GLY A 734 22.44 -6.73 -11.59
C GLY A 734 22.51 -7.91 -10.60
N ALA A 735 21.66 -8.90 -10.83
CA ALA A 735 21.63 -10.13 -10.03
C ALA A 735 21.07 -11.32 -10.82
N ALA A 736 21.60 -12.51 -10.52
CA ALA A 736 20.96 -13.77 -10.86
C ALA A 736 19.84 -14.07 -9.87
N CYS A 737 18.69 -14.48 -10.37
CA CYS A 737 17.44 -14.62 -9.64
C CYS A 737 16.81 -15.95 -10.01
N PHE A 738 16.31 -16.67 -9.01
CA PHE A 738 15.90 -18.07 -9.16
C PHE A 738 14.47 -18.29 -8.70
N TYR A 739 13.66 -18.93 -9.54
CA TYR A 739 12.22 -19.08 -9.36
C TYR A 739 11.79 -20.54 -9.49
N GLU A 740 10.80 -20.97 -8.71
CA GLU A 740 10.13 -22.26 -8.93
C GLU A 740 9.06 -22.10 -10.01
N GLY A 741 9.05 -23.04 -10.96
CA GLY A 741 8.35 -22.92 -12.23
C GLY A 741 9.30 -22.56 -13.39
N ILE A 742 9.00 -23.15 -14.54
CA ILE A 742 9.16 -22.49 -15.83
C ILE A 742 7.75 -22.03 -16.18
N ASP A 743 7.56 -20.75 -16.48
CA ASP A 743 6.27 -20.24 -16.93
C ASP A 743 6.02 -20.75 -18.36
N ASP A 744 5.49 -21.97 -18.41
CA ASP A 744 5.20 -22.72 -19.60
C ASP A 744 4.14 -22.05 -20.51
N ALA A 745 3.47 -20.97 -20.06
CA ALA A 745 2.64 -20.12 -20.91
C ALA A 745 3.50 -18.98 -21.49
N HIS A 746 4.10 -18.15 -20.63
CA HIS A 746 4.95 -17.01 -21.02
C HIS A 746 6.04 -17.41 -22.03
N TRP A 747 6.74 -18.52 -21.78
CA TRP A 747 7.84 -19.00 -22.61
C TRP A 747 7.41 -19.87 -23.82
N LYS A 748 6.12 -20.22 -23.97
CA LYS A 748 5.61 -20.94 -25.17
C LYS A 748 4.73 -20.10 -26.08
N GLU A 749 3.97 -19.15 -25.54
CA GLU A 749 3.13 -18.26 -26.36
C GLU A 749 3.96 -17.26 -27.15
N ASN A 750 5.12 -16.84 -26.62
CA ASN A 750 6.01 -15.85 -27.25
C ASN A 750 7.49 -16.28 -27.31
N GLY A 751 7.85 -17.51 -26.94
CA GLY A 751 9.25 -17.87 -26.65
C GLY A 751 9.74 -19.21 -27.20
N THR A 752 10.98 -19.56 -26.85
CA THR A 752 11.57 -20.88 -27.16
C THR A 752 12.01 -21.61 -25.89
N LEU A 753 11.59 -22.88 -25.78
CA LEU A 753 11.94 -23.80 -24.70
C LEU A 753 12.78 -24.95 -25.28
N VAL A 754 14.11 -24.84 -25.24
CA VAL A 754 15.01 -25.77 -25.93
C VAL A 754 15.92 -26.48 -24.95
N GLN A 755 15.83 -27.82 -24.85
CA GLN A 755 16.67 -28.59 -23.92
C GLN A 755 18.11 -28.70 -24.44
N MET A 756 19.02 -27.96 -23.82
CA MET A 756 20.43 -27.81 -24.19
C MET A 756 21.31 -28.96 -23.70
N ALA A 757 21.05 -29.49 -22.50
CA ALA A 757 21.88 -30.51 -21.86
C ALA A 757 21.09 -31.33 -20.81
N THR A 758 21.78 -32.29 -20.19
CA THR A 758 21.36 -32.99 -18.97
C THR A 758 22.54 -32.99 -17.99
N ILE A 759 22.30 -32.68 -16.72
CA ILE A 759 23.32 -32.58 -15.66
C ILE A 759 22.89 -33.36 -14.41
N SER A 760 23.84 -33.68 -13.53
CA SER A 760 23.56 -34.19 -12.18
C SER A 760 23.28 -33.04 -11.20
N GLY A 761 22.61 -33.35 -10.08
CA GLY A 761 22.44 -32.41 -8.98
C GLY A 761 23.78 -31.95 -8.38
N ALA A 762 24.82 -32.79 -8.41
CA ALA A 762 26.17 -32.40 -8.00
C ALA A 762 26.79 -31.30 -8.89
N ILE A 763 26.52 -31.33 -10.20
CA ILE A 763 26.92 -30.24 -11.13
C ILE A 763 26.05 -29.01 -10.90
N PHE A 764 24.73 -29.20 -10.71
CA PHE A 764 23.82 -28.09 -10.42
C PHE A 764 24.22 -27.33 -9.15
N ASN A 765 24.51 -28.02 -8.04
CA ASN A 765 24.89 -27.38 -6.78
C ASN A 765 26.24 -26.62 -6.87
N GLN A 766 27.17 -27.09 -7.70
CA GLN A 766 28.43 -26.38 -7.98
C GLN A 766 28.21 -25.14 -8.85
N MET A 767 27.30 -25.23 -9.82
CA MET A 767 26.87 -24.08 -10.62
C MET A 767 26.15 -23.04 -9.74
N ALA A 768 25.23 -23.46 -8.87
CA ALA A 768 24.52 -22.58 -7.94
C ALA A 768 25.48 -21.80 -7.03
N LYS A 769 26.48 -22.47 -6.43
CA LYS A 769 27.52 -21.81 -5.61
C LYS A 769 28.38 -20.81 -6.41
N TRP A 770 28.62 -21.07 -7.69
CA TRP A 770 29.24 -20.08 -8.58
C TRP A 770 28.32 -18.89 -8.87
N VAL A 771 27.01 -19.12 -9.05
CA VAL A 771 26.03 -18.05 -9.24
C VAL A 771 25.86 -17.20 -7.98
N GLU A 772 25.87 -17.80 -6.78
CA GLU A 772 25.91 -17.09 -5.50
C GLU A 772 27.14 -16.17 -5.42
N TYR A 773 28.33 -16.68 -5.77
CA TYR A 773 29.55 -15.87 -5.84
C TYR A 773 29.49 -14.76 -6.91
N ASP A 774 28.93 -15.01 -8.11
CA ASP A 774 28.72 -13.97 -9.13
C ASP A 774 27.70 -12.91 -8.63
N ASN A 775 26.70 -13.33 -7.84
CA ASN A 775 25.73 -12.47 -7.16
C ASN A 775 26.34 -11.65 -6.01
N GLU A 776 27.33 -12.15 -5.29
CA GLU A 776 27.98 -11.37 -4.22
C GLU A 776 29.04 -10.42 -4.76
N THR A 777 29.73 -10.78 -5.85
CA THR A 777 30.98 -10.10 -6.25
C THR A 777 30.95 -9.47 -7.64
N GLY A 778 30.11 -9.95 -8.56
CA GLY A 778 30.01 -9.54 -9.96
C GLY A 778 28.86 -8.57 -10.28
N ILE A 779 28.39 -7.80 -9.30
CA ILE A 779 27.04 -7.18 -9.28
C ILE A 779 26.77 -6.03 -10.26
N TYR A 780 27.64 -5.76 -11.25
CA TYR A 780 27.40 -4.69 -12.23
C TYR A 780 26.37 -5.13 -13.28
N TYR A 781 25.70 -4.16 -13.91
CA TYR A 781 24.91 -4.39 -15.11
C TYR A 781 25.42 -3.45 -16.21
N GLU A 782 25.96 -4.02 -17.29
CA GLU A 782 26.64 -3.25 -18.35
C GLU A 782 25.94 -3.54 -19.69
N THR A 783 25.20 -2.59 -20.24
CA THR A 783 24.36 -2.83 -21.45
C THR A 783 25.17 -2.83 -22.76
N TRP A 784 26.32 -2.17 -22.79
CA TRP A 784 27.07 -1.89 -24.02
C TRP A 784 28.23 -2.86 -24.25
N THR A 785 28.30 -3.45 -25.44
CA THR A 785 29.56 -3.98 -26.00
C THR A 785 30.20 -2.90 -26.88
N VAL A 786 31.52 -2.76 -26.87
CA VAL A 786 32.23 -1.76 -27.68
C VAL A 786 33.33 -2.43 -28.50
N LYS A 787 33.36 -2.20 -29.81
CA LYS A 787 34.31 -2.83 -30.76
C LYS A 787 35.02 -1.82 -31.67
N SER A 788 36.14 -2.22 -32.26
CA SER A 788 36.92 -1.39 -33.18
C SER A 788 36.32 -1.21 -34.58
N SER A 789 35.54 -2.19 -35.05
CA SER A 789 34.92 -2.27 -36.38
C SER A 789 33.78 -3.31 -36.36
N PRO A 790 32.82 -3.30 -37.31
CA PRO A 790 31.73 -4.29 -37.39
C PRO A 790 32.17 -5.69 -37.84
N GLU A 791 33.47 -5.91 -38.07
CA GLU A 791 34.05 -7.17 -38.52
C GLU A 791 34.07 -8.24 -37.42
N LYS A 792 34.00 -9.52 -37.83
CA LYS A 792 33.89 -10.65 -36.89
C LYS A 792 35.11 -10.82 -35.97
N ASN A 793 36.29 -10.39 -36.41
CA ASN A 793 37.55 -10.50 -35.68
C ASN A 793 38.04 -9.14 -35.13
N SER A 794 37.13 -8.17 -34.99
CA SER A 794 37.42 -6.84 -34.46
C SER A 794 37.89 -6.86 -32.99
N ARG A 795 38.71 -5.89 -32.59
CA ARG A 795 39.15 -5.74 -31.19
C ARG A 795 37.93 -5.33 -30.35
N VAL A 796 37.56 -6.15 -29.38
CA VAL A 796 36.60 -5.79 -28.34
C VAL A 796 37.33 -4.91 -27.31
N TRP A 797 36.76 -3.75 -27.01
CA TRP A 797 37.27 -2.81 -26.02
C TRP A 797 36.61 -3.04 -24.65
N PHE A 798 35.28 -3.14 -24.66
CA PHE A 798 34.44 -3.39 -23.50
C PHE A 798 33.36 -4.40 -23.89
N GLU A 799 32.91 -5.23 -22.95
CA GLU A 799 31.88 -6.24 -23.20
C GLU A 799 30.69 -6.03 -22.27
N ALA A 800 29.48 -6.18 -22.79
CA ALA A 800 28.26 -6.15 -21.99
C ALA A 800 28.24 -7.23 -20.88
N TYR A 801 27.41 -7.01 -19.85
CA TYR A 801 27.16 -7.89 -18.71
C TYR A 801 25.67 -7.78 -18.36
N GLU A 802 24.87 -8.32 -19.27
CA GLU A 802 23.40 -8.35 -19.23
C GLU A 802 22.91 -9.81 -19.33
N CYS A 803 21.59 -10.02 -19.42
CA CYS A 803 20.95 -11.35 -19.42
C CYS A 803 21.58 -12.36 -20.40
N SER A 804 21.81 -11.97 -21.64
CA SER A 804 22.35 -12.82 -22.72
C SER A 804 23.76 -13.31 -22.37
N LYS A 805 24.59 -12.40 -21.84
CA LYS A 805 25.95 -12.67 -21.36
C LYS A 805 25.99 -13.49 -20.09
N PHE A 806 25.02 -13.37 -19.19
CA PHE A 806 24.92 -14.26 -18.02
C PHE A 806 24.56 -15.70 -18.42
N VAL A 807 23.63 -15.88 -19.35
CA VAL A 807 23.29 -17.22 -19.89
C VAL A 807 24.52 -17.86 -20.54
N LEU A 808 25.29 -17.10 -21.32
CA LEU A 808 26.55 -17.58 -21.90
C LEU A 808 27.58 -17.98 -20.83
N ARG A 809 27.81 -17.16 -19.80
CA ARG A 809 28.69 -17.51 -18.67
C ARG A 809 28.22 -18.75 -17.92
N THR A 810 26.91 -18.93 -17.76
CA THR A 810 26.32 -20.11 -17.11
C THR A 810 26.60 -21.37 -17.92
N TYR A 811 26.47 -21.34 -19.25
CA TYR A 811 26.82 -22.48 -20.11
C TYR A 811 28.33 -22.75 -20.14
N GLN A 812 29.17 -21.71 -20.12
CA GLN A 812 30.63 -21.85 -19.97
C GLN A 812 30.96 -22.55 -18.64
N LYS A 813 30.38 -22.09 -17.51
CA LYS A 813 30.60 -22.71 -16.20
C LYS A 813 30.11 -24.17 -16.14
N LEU A 814 28.97 -24.46 -16.74
CA LEU A 814 28.48 -25.84 -16.86
C LEU A 814 29.42 -26.72 -17.69
N ALA A 815 30.02 -26.20 -18.77
CA ALA A 815 31.03 -26.93 -19.56
C ALA A 815 32.34 -27.15 -18.79
N GLU A 816 32.82 -26.18 -18.00
CA GLU A 816 33.94 -26.36 -17.06
C GLU A 816 33.66 -27.48 -16.04
N LEU A 817 32.40 -27.58 -15.58
CA LEU A 817 31.91 -28.64 -14.69
C LEU A 817 31.61 -29.98 -15.42
N GLY A 818 32.04 -30.13 -16.67
CA GLY A 818 31.92 -31.38 -17.45
C GLY A 818 30.59 -31.60 -18.17
N THR A 819 29.73 -30.59 -18.28
CA THR A 819 28.45 -30.70 -19.00
C THR A 819 28.66 -30.82 -20.50
N VAL A 820 28.15 -31.90 -21.10
CA VAL A 820 28.10 -32.07 -22.56
C VAL A 820 26.81 -31.48 -23.11
N PHE A 821 26.95 -30.44 -23.93
CA PHE A 821 25.83 -29.79 -24.62
C PHE A 821 25.46 -30.49 -25.93
N LYS A 822 24.16 -30.51 -26.25
CA LYS A 822 23.69 -30.89 -27.58
C LYS A 822 24.14 -29.84 -28.62
N LYS A 823 24.43 -30.28 -29.85
CA LYS A 823 24.76 -29.37 -30.97
C LYS A 823 23.51 -28.58 -31.39
N ILE A 824 23.33 -27.41 -30.79
CA ILE A 824 22.20 -26.51 -31.00
C ILE A 824 22.76 -25.10 -31.22
N GLN A 825 22.32 -24.41 -32.27
CA GLN A 825 22.69 -23.02 -32.53
C GLN A 825 22.04 -22.11 -31.50
N THR A 826 22.78 -21.13 -30.98
CA THR A 826 22.26 -20.19 -29.96
C THR A 826 22.50 -18.76 -30.37
N ASN A 827 21.41 -18.01 -30.56
CA ASN A 827 21.45 -16.61 -30.98
C ASN A 827 21.07 -15.71 -29.80
N TYR A 828 21.75 -14.58 -29.67
CA TYR A 828 21.59 -13.64 -28.54
C TYR A 828 21.49 -12.21 -29.06
N THR A 829 20.71 -11.37 -28.39
CA THR A 829 20.70 -9.93 -28.69
C THR A 829 22.01 -9.32 -28.22
N THR A 830 22.64 -8.47 -29.03
CA THR A 830 23.82 -7.70 -28.63
C THR A 830 23.70 -6.27 -29.15
N ILE A 831 23.88 -5.31 -28.24
CA ILE A 831 23.96 -3.88 -28.56
C ILE A 831 25.45 -3.51 -28.59
N THR A 832 25.96 -3.19 -29.79
CA THR A 832 27.37 -2.85 -30.01
C THR A 832 27.53 -1.39 -30.41
N LEU A 833 28.39 -0.66 -29.70
CA LEU A 833 28.94 0.63 -30.12
C LEU A 833 30.27 0.43 -30.86
N PHE A 834 30.58 1.27 -31.83
CA PHE A 834 31.83 1.19 -32.59
C PHE A 834 32.69 2.44 -32.40
N SER A 835 33.98 2.23 -32.11
CA SER A 835 34.87 3.30 -31.66
C SER A 835 36.33 3.06 -32.06
N GLY A 836 37.13 4.13 -32.06
CA GLY A 836 38.60 4.05 -32.01
C GLY A 836 39.11 3.47 -30.69
N GLU A 837 40.34 3.78 -30.31
CA GLU A 837 40.89 3.36 -29.02
C GLU A 837 40.29 4.24 -27.89
N PRO A 838 39.59 3.67 -26.90
CA PRO A 838 38.97 4.45 -25.83
C PRO A 838 40.00 5.10 -24.90
N VAL A 839 39.72 6.33 -24.48
CA VAL A 839 40.58 7.09 -23.57
C VAL A 839 39.98 7.06 -22.17
N CYS A 840 40.71 6.51 -21.20
CA CYS A 840 40.32 6.56 -19.78
C CYS A 840 40.38 8.00 -19.28
N LEU A 841 39.27 8.50 -18.74
CA LEU A 841 39.17 9.85 -18.16
C LEU A 841 39.43 9.83 -16.65
N GLY A 842 39.10 8.72 -15.98
CA GLY A 842 39.29 8.50 -14.55
C GLY A 842 38.05 7.98 -13.84
N ASN A 843 38.14 7.85 -12.52
CA ASN A 843 37.00 7.52 -11.66
C ASN A 843 36.28 8.78 -11.15
N GLU A 844 35.13 8.58 -10.50
CA GLU A 844 34.28 9.65 -9.96
C GLU A 844 35.06 10.67 -9.10
N THR A 845 35.85 10.19 -8.13
CA THR A 845 36.63 11.04 -7.21
C THR A 845 37.67 11.88 -7.95
N THR A 846 38.31 11.32 -8.99
CA THR A 846 39.31 12.04 -9.79
C THR A 846 38.71 13.06 -10.77
N LEU A 847 37.48 12.84 -11.25
CA LEU A 847 36.83 13.70 -12.25
C LEU A 847 35.94 14.78 -11.64
N PHE A 848 35.14 14.43 -10.63
CA PHE A 848 34.09 15.28 -10.06
C PHE A 848 34.44 15.79 -8.65
N GLY A 849 35.52 15.30 -8.04
CA GLY A 849 36.02 15.80 -6.76
C GLY A 849 36.60 17.23 -6.82
N PRO A 850 36.99 17.82 -5.67
CA PRO A 850 37.38 19.23 -5.58
C PRO A 850 38.54 19.67 -6.49
N TRP A 851 39.41 18.72 -6.87
CA TRP A 851 40.57 18.91 -7.74
C TRP A 851 40.38 18.41 -9.17
N GLY A 852 39.17 17.92 -9.51
CA GLY A 852 38.84 17.37 -10.82
C GLY A 852 38.71 18.45 -11.91
N ASN A 853 38.81 18.03 -13.18
CA ASN A 853 38.66 18.91 -14.32
C ASN A 853 37.18 19.32 -14.51
N LYS A 854 36.81 20.48 -13.94
CA LYS A 854 35.44 21.02 -13.97
C LYS A 854 34.84 21.15 -15.37
N SER A 855 35.65 21.45 -16.39
CA SER A 855 35.18 21.55 -17.78
C SER A 855 34.81 20.18 -18.34
N LEU A 856 35.63 19.15 -18.08
CA LEU A 856 35.37 17.77 -18.50
C LEU A 856 34.21 17.16 -17.71
N ALA A 857 34.13 17.41 -16.41
CA ALA A 857 33.01 17.02 -15.56
C ALA A 857 31.68 17.61 -16.06
N LEU A 858 31.67 18.88 -16.46
CA LEU A 858 30.50 19.52 -17.05
C LEU A 858 30.15 18.95 -18.43
N ALA A 859 31.14 18.62 -19.27
CA ALA A 859 30.92 17.96 -20.56
C ALA A 859 30.26 16.57 -20.39
N ILE A 860 30.82 15.71 -19.53
CA ILE A 860 30.24 14.39 -19.22
C ILE A 860 28.81 14.52 -18.68
N ARG A 861 28.55 15.50 -17.79
CA ARG A 861 27.22 15.76 -17.24
C ARG A 861 26.23 16.25 -18.30
N ASN A 862 26.65 17.13 -19.20
CA ASN A 862 25.82 17.65 -20.27
C ASN A 862 25.49 16.57 -21.30
N PHE A 863 26.44 15.71 -21.66
CA PHE A 863 26.23 14.57 -22.55
C PHE A 863 25.10 13.65 -22.07
N TYR A 864 25.00 13.38 -20.76
CA TYR A 864 23.91 12.57 -20.21
C TYR A 864 22.57 13.32 -20.06
N LEU A 865 22.53 14.64 -20.20
CA LEU A 865 21.31 15.44 -19.96
C LEU A 865 20.13 15.10 -20.90
N PRO A 866 20.32 14.80 -22.20
CA PRO A 866 19.24 14.34 -23.09
C PRO A 866 18.68 12.96 -22.73
N PHE A 867 19.44 12.09 -22.06
CA PHE A 867 19.06 10.71 -21.75
C PHE A 867 18.09 10.60 -20.55
N LYS A 868 17.76 11.72 -19.89
CA LYS A 868 16.78 11.76 -18.81
C LYS A 868 15.36 11.38 -19.29
N PRO A 869 14.47 10.89 -18.40
CA PRO A 869 13.06 10.71 -18.71
C PRO A 869 12.42 12.00 -19.25
N TYR A 870 11.57 11.86 -20.27
CA TYR A 870 10.85 12.96 -20.89
C TYR A 870 9.44 13.11 -20.31
N HIS A 871 8.96 14.35 -20.22
CA HIS A 871 7.60 14.70 -19.81
C HIS A 871 6.67 14.98 -20.99
N SER A 872 7.22 15.09 -22.22
CA SER A 872 6.42 15.30 -23.44
C SER A 872 7.09 14.72 -24.69
N VAL A 873 6.29 14.44 -25.73
CA VAL A 873 6.79 13.97 -27.04
C VAL A 873 7.72 15.01 -27.71
N LYS A 874 7.47 16.31 -27.50
CA LYS A 874 8.34 17.40 -27.98
C LYS A 874 9.72 17.34 -27.33
N GLU A 875 9.78 17.08 -26.03
CA GLU A 875 11.04 16.93 -25.29
C GLU A 875 11.81 15.68 -25.74
N LEU A 876 11.12 14.55 -25.93
CA LEU A 876 11.73 13.33 -26.49
C LEU A 876 12.39 13.59 -27.85
N PHE A 877 11.69 14.28 -28.76
CA PHE A 877 12.22 14.59 -30.09
C PHE A 877 13.46 15.53 -30.04
N LEU A 878 13.42 16.57 -29.20
CA LEU A 878 14.55 17.47 -29.02
C LEU A 878 15.76 16.79 -28.37
N ASN A 879 15.53 15.87 -27.42
CA ASN A 879 16.59 15.07 -26.81
C ASN A 879 17.21 14.09 -27.82
N LEU A 880 16.40 13.42 -28.64
CA LEU A 880 16.88 12.54 -29.71
C LEU A 880 17.79 13.27 -30.72
N LEU A 881 17.43 14.50 -31.11
CA LEU A 881 18.28 15.33 -31.98
C LEU A 881 19.64 15.62 -31.34
N ARG A 882 19.69 15.96 -30.05
CA ARG A 882 20.96 16.20 -29.32
C ARG A 882 21.82 14.95 -29.17
N ILE A 883 21.19 13.79 -28.97
CA ILE A 883 21.92 12.50 -28.92
C ILE A 883 22.53 12.19 -30.29
N LEU A 884 21.84 12.51 -31.39
CA LEU A 884 22.40 12.38 -32.74
C LEU A 884 23.52 13.41 -32.98
N GLU A 885 23.38 14.65 -32.52
CA GLU A 885 24.41 15.69 -32.61
C GLU A 885 25.72 15.22 -31.96
N GLU A 886 25.70 14.91 -30.66
CA GLU A 886 26.88 14.48 -29.90
C GLU A 886 27.51 13.17 -30.46
N VAL A 887 26.69 12.15 -30.74
CA VAL A 887 27.20 10.80 -31.09
C VAL A 887 27.53 10.63 -32.58
N VAL A 888 26.80 11.30 -33.48
CA VAL A 888 26.91 11.12 -34.94
C VAL A 888 27.66 12.26 -35.61
N LEU A 889 27.51 13.51 -35.16
CA LEU A 889 28.16 14.69 -35.75
C LEU A 889 29.48 15.02 -35.05
N ASP A 890 29.48 15.11 -33.72
CA ASP A 890 30.70 15.40 -32.93
C ASP A 890 31.54 14.13 -32.65
N HIS A 891 31.00 12.96 -32.97
CA HIS A 891 31.61 11.63 -32.79
C HIS A 891 31.99 11.31 -31.33
N GLN A 892 31.26 11.84 -30.35
CA GLN A 892 31.53 11.67 -28.92
C GLN A 892 30.55 10.69 -28.27
N PHE A 893 31.06 9.78 -27.44
CA PHE A 893 30.24 9.05 -26.48
C PHE A 893 31.02 8.87 -25.18
N TYR A 894 30.43 9.27 -24.05
CA TYR A 894 31.00 9.00 -22.73
C TYR A 894 30.41 7.71 -22.18
N LEU A 895 31.27 6.75 -21.89
CA LEU A 895 30.91 5.45 -21.30
C LEU A 895 31.40 5.40 -19.86
N PHE A 896 30.50 5.15 -18.91
CA PHE A 896 30.88 4.62 -17.60
C PHE A 896 30.94 3.10 -17.69
N TYR A 897 32.03 2.51 -17.22
CA TYR A 897 32.25 1.07 -17.23
C TYR A 897 33.16 0.72 -16.04
N ASN A 898 32.79 -0.29 -15.24
CA ASN A 898 33.68 -0.82 -14.19
C ASN A 898 34.19 0.25 -13.19
N LEU A 899 33.34 1.21 -12.83
CA LEU A 899 33.60 2.38 -11.95
C LEU A 899 34.52 3.48 -12.52
N GLU A 900 34.79 3.49 -13.83
CA GLU A 900 35.60 4.50 -14.52
C GLU A 900 34.83 5.10 -15.71
N TYR A 901 35.08 6.37 -16.01
CA TYR A 901 34.55 7.05 -17.19
C TYR A 901 35.58 7.01 -18.33
N TRP A 902 35.09 6.76 -19.54
CA TRP A 902 35.87 6.59 -20.76
C TRP A 902 35.27 7.45 -21.88
N PHE A 903 36.13 8.10 -22.65
CA PHE A 903 35.75 8.73 -23.91
C PHE A 903 35.88 7.71 -25.04
N LEU A 904 34.79 7.51 -25.78
CA LEU A 904 34.76 6.71 -27.00
C LEU A 904 34.78 7.67 -28.21
N PRO A 905 35.89 7.74 -28.98
CA PRO A 905 35.86 8.39 -30.30
C PRO A 905 35.03 7.50 -31.24
N MET A 906 33.80 7.89 -31.55
CA MET A 906 32.81 7.06 -32.23
C MET A 906 33.13 6.88 -33.72
N LYS A 907 32.82 5.69 -34.27
CA LYS A 907 33.10 5.33 -35.67
C LYS A 907 31.88 4.76 -36.37
N TYR A 908 31.65 5.16 -37.61
CA TYR A 908 30.59 4.58 -38.43
C TYR A 908 30.85 3.06 -38.71
N PRO A 909 29.82 2.18 -38.64
CA PRO A 909 28.44 2.46 -38.20
C PRO A 909 28.38 2.57 -36.67
N TYR A 910 27.97 3.73 -36.14
CA TYR A 910 28.17 4.10 -34.73
C TYR A 910 27.57 3.13 -33.70
N MET A 911 26.43 2.52 -34.04
CA MET A 911 25.78 1.49 -33.24
C MET A 911 25.19 0.40 -34.14
N LYS A 912 25.22 -0.85 -33.66
CA LYS A 912 24.52 -2.00 -34.24
C LYS A 912 23.78 -2.73 -33.12
N ILE A 913 22.46 -2.82 -33.24
CA ILE A 913 21.66 -3.82 -32.51
C ILE A 913 21.58 -5.04 -33.43
N ALA A 914 21.98 -6.20 -32.93
CA ALA A 914 22.02 -7.43 -33.71
C ALA A 914 21.56 -8.63 -32.89
N TYR A 915 21.06 -9.64 -33.60
CA TYR A 915 20.71 -10.95 -33.04
C TYR A 915 21.68 -11.97 -33.64
N GLU A 916 22.81 -12.19 -32.98
CA GLU A 916 23.98 -12.90 -33.55
C GLU A 916 24.11 -14.31 -32.98
N GLU A 917 24.53 -15.26 -33.81
CA GLU A 917 24.87 -16.63 -33.38
C GLU A 917 26.17 -16.63 -32.57
N ILE A 918 26.06 -17.10 -31.33
CA ILE A 918 27.20 -17.41 -30.47
C ILE A 918 27.25 -18.94 -30.30
N PRO A 919 28.35 -19.62 -30.68
CA PRO A 919 28.45 -21.06 -30.51
C PRO A 919 28.50 -21.46 -29.03
N LEU A 920 27.90 -22.60 -28.71
CA LEU A 920 28.02 -23.21 -27.39
C LEU A 920 29.48 -23.62 -27.10
N PRO A 921 29.91 -23.61 -25.82
CA PRO A 921 31.24 -24.08 -25.44
C PRO A 921 31.44 -25.55 -25.80
N ASN A 922 32.39 -25.84 -26.70
CA ASN A 922 32.78 -27.20 -27.03
C ASN A 922 33.62 -27.80 -25.89
N SER A 923 33.31 -29.04 -25.49
CA SER A 923 33.99 -29.80 -24.42
C SER A 923 35.49 -30.02 -24.62
N ASN A 924 36.00 -29.78 -25.83
CA ASN A 924 37.42 -29.97 -26.18
C ASN A 924 38.24 -28.66 -26.10
N ALA A 925 37.62 -27.52 -25.76
CA ALA A 925 38.31 -26.21 -25.73
C ALA A 925 38.98 -25.89 -24.37
N THR A 926 38.53 -26.50 -23.26
CA THR A 926 38.98 -26.21 -21.89
C THR A 926 40.16 -27.09 -21.43
N LYS A 927 41.14 -27.28 -22.32
CA LYS A 927 42.48 -27.83 -22.01
C LYS A 927 43.59 -27.09 -22.77
N LEU A 928 43.71 -25.79 -22.49
CA LEU A 928 44.83 -24.91 -22.84
C LEU A 928 44.89 -23.76 -21.82
#